data_AF-A0A9D9WJJ8-F1
#
_entry.id   AF-A0A9D9WJJ8-F1
#
_cell.length_a   1.000
_cell.length_b   1.000
_cell.length_c   1.000
_cell.angle_alpha   90.00
_cell.angle_beta   90.00
_cell.angle_gamma   90.00
#
_symmetry.space_group_name_H-M   'P 1'
#
loop_
_entity.id
_entity.type
_entity.pdbx_description
1 polymer ?
#
loop_
_entity_poly.entity_id
_entity_poly.type
_entity_poly.pdbx_seq_one_letter_code
_entity_poly.pdbx_strand_id
1 'polypeptide(L)'
;MSRYLTKSKFKSGLECVTKLYYTGKKKEYADQKIDDKFLQALAEGGHQTGALSLFEFCDNPIGDDIIVETLDYDESIRITNEKLARSGKVIIAEAAFKYNHLFIRADIVVKNGNVIDLYEVKAKSFNSAEENEQSFIAGKGDKERIASKWEPYLYDIAFQKYVVTKAFPEYTVNSHLLLVDKAKKATVNGLNQIFQIVNEEGRVSVDITNVRKEQLGESILAIVNTDATVEKIWHQYKVPTTLTREFTFEEFVHYCEDIYVRDERVFSPLTMGCKSCSFWVKPGKEDNLKDGRQECWKHVTQYADHLLNKPWSIDVWQGRLDTALQEGVYLMEKLEKTDLGTDKPTAVPGLDQYSRRVKQVEKVKNNDSAYYFDKENFDKEVASWEWPLNHIDFETSTSALPFYEGKTPYSGVAFQWSHHVMHEDGRIEHVGEYINFDKGVFPNLEFVRTLKQSLSRNNGTIFRYHNHENTYLRMIYGQIDSGELEVAEPEKTELLAFIDEITRHKPDGKTYVSGNRNMVDLYELVQRYYYSPYSKGKVGLKFVLPSIINDVPYLKEKYGKKGIYGKSLDIKSLNFEDHQWIDPAFNNDPYKTLPTIFEGYDRDELDEYFDEMDGIADGGAALSAYAYLQYTHIPEDIRLKLKEALLRYCELDTMAMCFLVEGMMRLNQQD
;
A
#
# COMPACT_ATOMS: atom_id res chain seq x y z
N MET A 1 -35.14 -0.11 10.49
CA MET A 1 -34.43 -0.87 9.44
C MET A 1 -33.70 -2.02 10.10
N SER A 2 -33.82 -3.23 9.56
CA SER A 2 -33.09 -4.40 10.06
C SER A 2 -31.59 -4.21 9.86
N ARG A 3 -30.80 -4.48 10.90
CA ARG A 3 -29.34 -4.37 10.87
C ARG A 3 -28.74 -5.72 10.50
N TYR A 4 -28.08 -5.81 9.35
CA TYR A 4 -27.41 -7.05 8.93
C TYR A 4 -25.92 -7.04 9.25
N LEU A 5 -25.42 -8.11 9.86
CA LEU A 5 -23.99 -8.41 9.96
C LEU A 5 -23.51 -8.90 8.60
N THR A 6 -22.86 -8.00 7.86
CA THR A 6 -22.29 -8.30 6.55
C THR A 6 -20.87 -8.85 6.66
N LYS A 7 -20.37 -9.48 5.59
CA LYS A 7 -18.97 -9.90 5.42
C LYS A 7 -17.95 -8.84 5.89
N SER A 8 -18.07 -7.61 5.39
CA SER A 8 -17.19 -6.48 5.78
C SER A 8 -17.28 -6.12 7.27
N LYS A 9 -18.47 -6.22 7.87
CA LYS A 9 -18.67 -5.99 9.30
C LYS A 9 -18.09 -7.13 10.13
N PHE A 10 -18.31 -8.38 9.75
CA PHE A 10 -17.70 -9.54 10.41
C PHE A 10 -16.17 -9.43 10.44
N LYS A 11 -15.53 -9.06 9.32
CA LYS A 11 -14.09 -8.77 9.27
C LYS A 11 -13.68 -7.63 10.19
N SER A 12 -14.47 -6.56 10.25
CA SER A 12 -14.24 -5.47 11.22
C SER A 12 -14.33 -5.97 12.67
N GLY A 13 -15.24 -6.90 12.95
CA GLY A 13 -15.38 -7.56 14.26
C GLY A 13 -14.17 -8.43 14.62
N LEU A 14 -13.61 -9.18 13.66
CA LEU A 14 -12.36 -9.93 13.83
C LEU A 14 -11.19 -8.99 14.17
N GLU A 15 -11.09 -7.83 13.52
CA GLU A 15 -10.09 -6.82 13.87
C GLU A 15 -10.33 -6.27 15.29
N CYS A 16 -11.56 -5.85 15.60
CA CYS A 16 -11.97 -5.32 16.91
C CYS A 16 -13.50 -5.20 16.98
N VAL A 17 -14.15 -5.89 17.91
CA VAL A 17 -15.62 -5.88 18.03
C VAL A 17 -16.19 -4.49 18.31
N THR A 18 -15.42 -3.58 18.95
CA THR A 18 -15.87 -2.20 19.16
C THR A 18 -16.10 -1.45 17.85
N LYS A 19 -15.37 -1.78 16.78
CA LYS A 19 -15.55 -1.18 15.45
C LYS A 19 -16.97 -1.40 14.93
N LEU A 20 -17.62 -2.52 15.27
CA LEU A 20 -18.99 -2.82 14.84
C LEU A 20 -20.01 -1.76 15.26
N TYR A 21 -19.77 -1.08 16.39
CA TYR A 21 -20.64 0.00 16.87
C TYR A 21 -20.49 1.29 16.05
N TYR A 22 -19.27 1.62 15.62
CA TYR A 22 -19.00 2.82 14.81
C TYR A 22 -19.37 2.59 13.34
N THR A 23 -19.18 1.38 12.84
CA THR A 23 -19.42 1.03 11.43
C THR A 23 -20.88 1.29 11.04
N GLY A 24 -21.06 2.10 9.99
CA GLY A 24 -22.37 2.50 9.48
C GLY A 24 -22.91 3.81 10.06
N LYS A 25 -22.27 4.37 11.11
CA LYS A 25 -22.65 5.66 11.72
C LYS A 25 -21.85 6.83 11.14
N LYS A 26 -21.82 6.93 9.80
CA LYS A 26 -21.00 7.92 9.07
C LYS A 26 -21.31 9.38 9.41
N LYS A 27 -22.51 9.67 9.93
CA LYS A 27 -22.93 11.00 10.38
C LYS A 27 -22.55 11.32 11.82
N GLU A 28 -22.05 10.33 12.56
CA GLU A 28 -21.72 10.46 13.99
C GLU A 28 -20.22 10.29 14.24
N TYR A 29 -19.55 9.41 13.49
CA TYR A 29 -18.15 9.05 13.69
C TYR A 29 -17.32 9.29 12.43
N ALA A 30 -16.12 9.86 12.62
CA ALA A 30 -15.14 9.98 11.56
C ALA A 30 -14.57 8.59 11.21
N ASP A 31 -14.34 8.30 9.93
CA ASP A 31 -13.72 7.07 9.46
C ASP A 31 -12.78 7.38 8.29
N GLN A 32 -11.48 7.20 8.51
CA GLN A 32 -10.46 7.52 7.52
C GLN A 32 -10.37 6.52 6.36
N LYS A 33 -11.13 5.41 6.40
CA LYS A 33 -11.27 4.50 5.23
C LYS A 33 -12.17 5.06 4.12
N ILE A 34 -12.79 6.21 4.34
CA ILE A 34 -13.68 6.85 3.36
C ILE A 34 -12.90 7.71 2.36
N ASP A 35 -11.73 8.23 2.76
CA ASP A 35 -10.92 9.11 1.91
C ASP A 35 -10.18 8.25 0.84
N ASP A 36 -10.38 8.61 -0.44
CA ASP A 36 -9.65 8.18 -1.65
C ASP A 36 -9.80 6.72 -2.12
N LYS A 37 -11.05 6.30 -2.38
CA LYS A 37 -11.36 4.92 -2.82
C LYS A 37 -10.93 4.63 -4.25
N PHE A 38 -10.91 5.65 -5.11
CA PHE A 38 -10.60 5.47 -6.52
C PHE A 38 -9.12 5.12 -6.73
N LEU A 39 -8.20 5.92 -6.18
CA LEU A 39 -6.77 5.63 -6.24
C LEU A 39 -6.42 4.32 -5.53
N GLN A 40 -7.08 4.02 -4.41
CA GLN A 40 -6.91 2.73 -3.74
C GLN A 40 -7.35 1.56 -4.62
N ALA A 41 -8.48 1.68 -5.31
CA ALA A 41 -9.00 0.64 -6.20
C ALA A 41 -8.08 0.37 -7.40
N LEU A 42 -7.49 1.43 -7.99
CA LEU A 42 -6.49 1.32 -9.05
C LEU A 42 -5.20 0.65 -8.55
N ALA A 43 -4.72 1.01 -7.36
CA ALA A 43 -3.51 0.44 -6.79
C ALA A 43 -3.66 -1.03 -6.38
N GLU A 44 -4.83 -1.45 -5.91
CA GLU A 44 -5.08 -2.82 -5.45
C GLU A 44 -5.42 -3.80 -6.59
N GLY A 45 -5.88 -3.32 -7.75
CA GLY A 45 -6.26 -4.16 -8.90
C GLY A 45 -7.44 -5.12 -8.64
N GLY A 46 -8.11 -4.98 -7.50
CA GLY A 46 -9.18 -5.86 -7.04
C GLY A 46 -10.40 -5.86 -7.97
N HIS A 47 -10.80 -4.68 -8.43
CA HIS A 47 -11.95 -4.51 -9.32
C HIS A 47 -11.74 -5.18 -10.68
N GLN A 48 -10.56 -5.02 -11.28
CA GLN A 48 -10.22 -5.64 -12.57
C GLN A 48 -10.10 -7.16 -12.44
N THR A 49 -9.55 -7.65 -11.32
CA THR A 49 -9.51 -9.09 -11.03
C THR A 49 -10.93 -9.66 -10.87
N GLY A 50 -11.82 -8.92 -10.19
CA GLY A 50 -13.24 -9.24 -10.08
C GLY A 50 -13.92 -9.32 -11.44
N ALA A 51 -13.70 -8.35 -12.33
CA ALA A 51 -14.25 -8.37 -13.68
C ALA A 51 -13.72 -9.55 -14.51
N LEU A 52 -12.41 -9.81 -14.49
CA LEU A 52 -11.79 -10.96 -15.16
C LEU A 52 -12.38 -12.29 -14.67
N SER A 53 -12.67 -12.40 -13.37
CA SER A 53 -13.23 -13.63 -12.79
C SER A 53 -14.58 -14.02 -13.36
N LEU A 54 -15.40 -13.07 -13.82
CA LEU A 54 -16.69 -13.37 -14.43
C LEU A 54 -16.50 -14.21 -15.70
N PHE A 55 -15.47 -13.88 -16.49
CA PHE A 55 -15.14 -14.55 -17.75
C PHE A 55 -14.50 -15.93 -17.59
N GLU A 56 -14.02 -16.25 -16.37
CA GLU A 56 -13.59 -17.61 -16.01
C GLU A 56 -14.77 -18.59 -16.06
N PHE A 57 -15.96 -18.13 -15.68
CA PHE A 57 -17.14 -18.99 -15.54
C PHE A 57 -18.17 -18.80 -16.67
N CYS A 58 -18.24 -17.63 -17.30
CA CYS A 58 -19.25 -17.28 -18.30
C CYS A 58 -18.65 -16.49 -19.46
N ASP A 59 -18.97 -16.86 -20.70
CA ASP A 59 -18.40 -16.20 -21.89
C ASP A 59 -19.04 -14.83 -22.17
N ASN A 60 -20.30 -14.64 -21.75
CA ASN A 60 -21.04 -13.39 -21.90
C ASN A 60 -21.79 -13.03 -20.61
N PRO A 61 -21.10 -12.53 -19.57
CA PRO A 61 -21.71 -12.29 -18.24
C PRO A 61 -22.96 -11.41 -18.26
N ILE A 62 -23.01 -10.39 -19.13
CA ILE A 62 -24.17 -9.52 -19.29
C ILE A 62 -25.29 -10.24 -20.04
N GLY A 63 -24.98 -10.83 -21.20
CA GLY A 63 -26.00 -11.48 -22.04
C GLY A 63 -26.63 -12.71 -21.40
N ASP A 64 -25.89 -13.43 -20.57
CA ASP A 64 -26.37 -14.60 -19.83
C ASP A 64 -27.09 -14.21 -18.51
N ASP A 65 -27.16 -12.91 -18.19
CA ASP A 65 -27.81 -12.38 -16.99
C ASP A 65 -27.31 -13.12 -15.73
N ILE A 66 -25.99 -13.10 -15.47
CA ILE A 66 -25.43 -13.76 -14.28
C ILE A 66 -25.29 -12.80 -13.09
N ILE A 67 -25.28 -11.48 -13.31
CA ILE A 67 -24.94 -10.48 -12.30
C ILE A 67 -26.19 -10.05 -11.51
N VAL A 68 -26.09 -9.97 -10.19
CA VAL A 68 -27.11 -9.35 -9.33
C VAL A 68 -26.71 -7.91 -9.02
N GLU A 69 -27.25 -6.94 -9.76
CA GLU A 69 -26.77 -5.55 -9.71
C GLU A 69 -27.32 -4.72 -8.53
N THR A 70 -28.54 -5.02 -8.10
CA THR A 70 -29.23 -4.26 -7.05
C THR A 70 -28.48 -4.30 -5.72
N LEU A 71 -28.48 -3.16 -5.02
CA LEU A 71 -27.96 -3.02 -3.66
C LEU A 71 -29.04 -3.25 -2.59
N ASP A 72 -30.32 -3.32 -3.00
CA ASP A 72 -31.41 -3.58 -2.06
C ASP A 72 -31.34 -5.03 -1.56
N TYR A 73 -31.44 -5.20 -0.24
CA TYR A 73 -31.25 -6.49 0.40
C TYR A 73 -32.33 -7.51 0.01
N ASP A 74 -33.59 -7.11 0.00
CA ASP A 74 -34.69 -8.04 -0.24
C ASP A 74 -34.79 -8.38 -1.74
N GLU A 75 -34.56 -7.39 -2.60
CA GLU A 75 -34.54 -7.58 -4.05
C GLU A 75 -33.36 -8.43 -4.51
N SER A 76 -32.16 -8.22 -3.97
CA SER A 76 -30.98 -9.05 -4.30
C SER A 76 -31.18 -10.52 -3.91
N ILE A 77 -31.80 -10.79 -2.76
CA ILE A 77 -32.17 -12.15 -2.33
C ILE A 77 -33.22 -12.76 -3.28
N ARG A 78 -34.26 -11.99 -3.64
CA ARG A 78 -35.30 -12.45 -4.58
C ARG A 78 -34.69 -12.87 -5.91
N ILE A 79 -33.88 -12.01 -6.51
CA ILE A 79 -33.21 -12.27 -7.79
C ILE A 79 -32.27 -13.49 -7.69
N THR A 80 -31.52 -13.61 -6.59
CA THR A 80 -30.63 -14.77 -6.37
C THR A 80 -31.41 -16.08 -6.31
N ASN A 81 -32.53 -16.12 -5.57
CA ASN A 81 -33.39 -17.30 -5.48
C ASN A 81 -34.02 -17.69 -6.82
N GLU A 82 -34.47 -16.69 -7.60
CA GLU A 82 -35.01 -16.93 -8.94
C GLU A 82 -33.98 -17.53 -9.89
N LYS A 83 -32.73 -17.05 -9.83
CA LYS A 83 -31.62 -17.61 -10.61
C LYS A 83 -31.28 -19.03 -10.13
N LEU A 84 -31.18 -19.27 -8.81
CA LEU A 84 -30.90 -20.60 -8.24
C LEU A 84 -31.95 -21.66 -8.60
N ALA A 85 -33.21 -21.25 -8.73
CA ALA A 85 -34.31 -22.13 -9.12
C ALA A 85 -34.25 -22.61 -10.58
N ARG A 86 -33.42 -21.98 -11.44
CA ARG A 86 -33.24 -22.39 -12.83
C ARG A 86 -32.69 -23.83 -12.92
N SER A 87 -33.12 -24.57 -13.94
CA SER A 87 -32.67 -25.93 -14.22
C SER A 87 -31.26 -25.96 -14.79
N GLY A 88 -30.50 -27.01 -14.51
CA GLY A 88 -29.13 -27.18 -15.01
C GLY A 88 -28.09 -26.44 -14.16
N LYS A 89 -26.92 -26.22 -14.76
CA LYS A 89 -25.83 -25.45 -14.14
C LYS A 89 -26.21 -23.97 -14.16
N VAL A 90 -26.17 -23.32 -13.01
CA VAL A 90 -26.46 -21.89 -12.84
C VAL A 90 -25.20 -21.19 -12.34
N ILE A 91 -24.91 -20.02 -12.89
CA ILE A 91 -23.80 -19.15 -12.48
C ILE A 91 -24.42 -17.82 -12.06
N ILE A 92 -24.04 -17.33 -10.89
CA ILE A 92 -24.54 -16.07 -10.34
C ILE A 92 -23.36 -15.31 -9.76
N ALA A 93 -23.13 -14.09 -10.25
CA ALA A 93 -22.18 -13.15 -9.66
C ALA A 93 -22.91 -12.23 -8.67
N GLU A 94 -22.22 -11.88 -7.58
CA GLU A 94 -22.76 -11.04 -6.49
C GLU A 94 -24.04 -11.60 -5.84
N ALA A 95 -24.17 -12.93 -5.81
CA ALA A 95 -25.32 -13.64 -5.30
C ALA A 95 -25.56 -13.34 -3.81
N ALA A 96 -26.79 -12.95 -3.47
CA ALA A 96 -27.16 -12.53 -2.12
C ALA A 96 -27.77 -13.67 -1.30
N PHE A 97 -27.25 -13.89 -0.11
CA PHE A 97 -27.74 -14.90 0.83
C PHE A 97 -27.97 -14.29 2.20
N LYS A 98 -28.98 -14.83 2.89
CA LYS A 98 -29.37 -14.39 4.23
C LYS A 98 -29.70 -15.57 5.12
N TYR A 99 -29.18 -15.53 6.34
CA TYR A 99 -29.56 -16.41 7.44
C TYR A 99 -29.68 -15.57 8.71
N ASN A 100 -30.86 -15.51 9.32
CA ASN A 100 -31.15 -14.58 10.42
C ASN A 100 -30.80 -13.11 10.06
N HIS A 101 -29.91 -12.47 10.82
CA HIS A 101 -29.37 -11.13 10.52
C HIS A 101 -27.99 -11.18 9.86
N LEU A 102 -27.54 -12.34 9.41
CA LEU A 102 -26.34 -12.49 8.60
C LEU A 102 -26.71 -12.27 7.13
N PHE A 103 -25.92 -11.45 6.43
CA PHE A 103 -26.12 -11.17 5.01
C PHE A 103 -24.78 -11.19 4.28
N ILE A 104 -24.73 -11.88 3.15
CA ILE A 104 -23.55 -11.87 2.27
C ILE A 104 -23.97 -11.58 0.83
N ARG A 105 -23.04 -11.02 0.07
CA ARG A 105 -23.00 -11.13 -1.39
C ARG A 105 -21.74 -11.92 -1.71
N ALA A 106 -21.91 -13.10 -2.28
CA ALA A 106 -20.81 -13.95 -2.71
C ALA A 106 -20.37 -13.52 -4.10
N ASP A 107 -19.06 -13.37 -4.30
CA ASP A 107 -18.50 -12.81 -5.54
C ASP A 107 -18.97 -13.64 -6.75
N ILE A 108 -18.77 -14.97 -6.73
CA ILE A 108 -19.31 -15.90 -7.73
C ILE A 108 -19.86 -17.16 -7.06
N VAL A 109 -21.02 -17.60 -7.54
CA VAL A 109 -21.69 -18.84 -7.15
C VAL A 109 -21.96 -19.69 -8.38
N VAL A 110 -21.57 -20.96 -8.32
CA VAL A 110 -21.93 -21.97 -9.32
C VAL A 110 -22.78 -23.03 -8.66
N LYS A 111 -24.03 -23.18 -9.11
CA LYS A 111 -24.94 -24.23 -8.65
C LYS A 111 -25.07 -25.31 -9.71
N ASN A 112 -24.81 -26.56 -9.33
CA ASN A 112 -24.98 -27.72 -10.19
C ASN A 112 -25.71 -28.84 -9.43
N GLY A 113 -26.98 -29.09 -9.79
CA GLY A 113 -27.84 -29.98 -9.01
C GLY A 113 -28.03 -29.45 -7.58
N ASN A 114 -27.68 -30.28 -6.59
CA ASN A 114 -27.73 -29.93 -5.16
C ASN A 114 -26.37 -29.50 -4.61
N VAL A 115 -25.43 -29.11 -5.47
CA VAL A 115 -24.13 -28.58 -5.06
C VAL A 115 -24.06 -27.09 -5.37
N ILE A 116 -23.60 -26.30 -4.41
CA ILE A 116 -23.29 -24.88 -4.54
C ILE A 116 -21.79 -24.70 -4.29
N ASP A 117 -21.07 -24.24 -5.30
CA ASP A 117 -19.66 -23.85 -5.17
C ASP A 117 -19.58 -22.32 -5.03
N LEU A 118 -19.03 -21.86 -3.90
CA LEU A 118 -18.72 -20.45 -3.65
C LEU A 118 -17.28 -20.15 -4.08
N TYR A 119 -17.08 -19.05 -4.79
CA TYR A 119 -15.75 -18.55 -5.18
C TYR A 119 -15.58 -17.12 -4.69
N GLU A 120 -14.64 -16.93 -3.76
CA GLU A 120 -14.22 -15.63 -3.27
C GLU A 120 -13.02 -15.12 -4.07
N VAL A 121 -13.17 -13.98 -4.72
CA VAL A 121 -12.18 -13.44 -5.65
C VAL A 121 -11.21 -12.52 -4.91
N LYS A 122 -9.91 -12.71 -5.12
CA LYS A 122 -8.87 -11.82 -4.56
C LYS A 122 -7.77 -11.51 -5.56
N ALA A 123 -7.46 -10.22 -5.70
CA ALA A 123 -6.19 -9.72 -6.21
C ALA A 123 -5.05 -9.98 -5.20
N LYS A 124 -4.87 -11.25 -4.86
CA LYS A 124 -3.81 -11.73 -3.99
C LYS A 124 -2.97 -12.73 -4.80
N SER A 125 -1.66 -12.53 -4.78
CA SER A 125 -0.73 -13.42 -5.46
C SER A 125 -0.76 -14.83 -4.87
N PHE A 126 -0.80 -15.81 -5.76
CA PHE A 126 -0.67 -17.23 -5.48
C PHE A 126 0.25 -17.85 -6.53
N ASN A 127 1.16 -18.74 -6.14
CA ASN A 127 2.02 -19.46 -7.08
C ASN A 127 1.57 -20.91 -7.22
N SER A 128 0.82 -21.27 -8.25
CA SER A 128 0.38 -22.67 -8.39
C SER A 128 1.51 -23.68 -8.58
N ALA A 129 2.72 -23.22 -8.93
CA ALA A 129 3.91 -24.08 -9.03
C ALA A 129 4.58 -24.37 -7.66
N GLU A 130 4.30 -23.57 -6.62
CA GLU A 130 4.97 -23.66 -5.30
C GLU A 130 3.98 -23.78 -4.13
N GLU A 131 2.75 -23.30 -4.30
CA GLU A 131 1.72 -23.21 -3.28
C GLU A 131 0.53 -24.10 -3.63
N ASN A 132 -0.06 -24.66 -2.59
CA ASN A 132 -1.34 -25.39 -2.61
C ASN A 132 -2.13 -25.10 -1.31
N GLU A 133 -3.23 -25.81 -1.08
CA GLU A 133 -4.06 -25.72 0.13
C GLU A 133 -3.29 -25.84 1.46
N GLN A 134 -2.17 -26.57 1.50
CA GLN A 134 -1.34 -26.69 2.73
C GLN A 134 -0.62 -25.36 3.06
N SER A 135 -0.44 -24.48 2.08
CA SER A 135 0.14 -23.15 2.26
C SER A 135 -0.75 -22.21 3.09
N PHE A 136 -2.01 -22.59 3.31
CA PHE A 136 -2.94 -21.89 4.19
C PHE A 136 -2.66 -22.13 5.67
N ILE A 137 -1.89 -23.16 6.00
CA ILE A 137 -1.63 -23.59 7.37
C ILE A 137 -0.19 -23.24 7.77
N ALA A 138 -0.03 -22.72 8.98
CA ALA A 138 1.26 -22.46 9.60
C ALA A 138 1.38 -23.22 10.93
N GLY A 139 2.62 -23.54 11.32
CA GLY A 139 2.88 -24.35 12.52
C GLY A 139 2.63 -25.84 12.28
N LYS A 140 2.71 -26.63 13.36
CA LYS A 140 2.48 -28.09 13.37
C LYS A 140 1.91 -28.51 14.72
N GLY A 141 1.11 -29.58 14.75
CA GLY A 141 0.52 -30.13 15.97
C GLY A 141 -0.33 -29.10 16.70
N ASP A 142 -0.16 -28.96 18.02
CA ASP A 142 -0.94 -28.03 18.85
C ASP A 142 -0.67 -26.54 18.55
N LYS A 143 0.32 -26.22 17.72
CA LYS A 143 0.64 -24.85 17.27
C LYS A 143 0.13 -24.56 15.86
N GLU A 144 -0.59 -25.51 15.27
CA GLU A 144 -1.20 -25.37 13.96
C GLU A 144 -2.24 -24.24 14.00
N ARG A 145 -2.18 -23.35 13.01
CA ARG A 145 -3.09 -22.22 12.85
C ARG A 145 -3.16 -21.82 11.39
N ILE A 146 -4.11 -20.96 11.07
CA ILE A 146 -4.12 -20.31 9.76
C ILE A 146 -2.86 -19.43 9.63
N ALA A 147 -2.18 -19.52 8.50
CA ALA A 147 -1.07 -18.65 8.19
C ALA A 147 -1.58 -17.20 8.11
N SER A 148 -0.98 -16.27 8.86
CA SER A 148 -1.47 -14.89 9.00
C SER A 148 -1.63 -14.16 7.66
N LYS A 149 -0.89 -14.55 6.61
CA LYS A 149 -1.02 -13.98 5.26
C LYS A 149 -2.36 -14.32 4.57
N TRP A 150 -3.02 -15.40 5.00
CA TRP A 150 -4.27 -15.92 4.44
C TRP A 150 -5.48 -15.74 5.36
N GLU A 151 -5.24 -15.52 6.65
CA GLU A 151 -6.26 -15.44 7.69
C GLU A 151 -7.45 -14.52 7.34
N PRO A 152 -7.26 -13.27 6.86
CA PRO A 152 -8.40 -12.40 6.53
C PRO A 152 -9.25 -12.88 5.36
N TYR A 153 -8.73 -13.73 4.48
CA TYR A 153 -9.45 -14.28 3.31
C TYR A 153 -10.14 -15.59 3.65
N LEU A 154 -9.52 -16.42 4.50
CA LEU A 154 -10.09 -17.70 4.90
C LEU A 154 -11.23 -17.54 5.90
N TYR A 155 -11.13 -16.62 6.86
CA TYR A 155 -12.26 -16.30 7.75
C TYR A 155 -13.43 -15.65 7.00
N ASP A 156 -13.14 -14.94 5.91
CA ASP A 156 -14.14 -14.33 5.04
C ASP A 156 -14.96 -15.40 4.31
N ILE A 157 -14.30 -16.29 3.55
CA ILE A 157 -14.99 -17.38 2.86
C ILE A 157 -15.64 -18.38 3.85
N ALA A 158 -15.06 -18.59 5.04
CA ALA A 158 -15.67 -19.39 6.09
C ALA A 158 -17.00 -18.79 6.58
N PHE A 159 -17.09 -17.46 6.72
CA PHE A 159 -18.34 -16.77 7.06
C PHE A 159 -19.37 -16.89 5.94
N GLN A 160 -18.94 -16.70 4.70
CA GLN A 160 -19.85 -16.83 3.56
C GLN A 160 -20.41 -18.24 3.44
N LYS A 161 -19.54 -19.26 3.47
CA LYS A 161 -19.95 -20.67 3.46
C LYS A 161 -20.92 -20.95 4.61
N TYR A 162 -20.67 -20.43 5.81
CA TYR A 162 -21.55 -20.61 6.97
C TYR A 162 -22.96 -20.07 6.69
N VAL A 163 -23.08 -18.84 6.17
CA VAL A 163 -24.38 -18.22 5.86
C VAL A 163 -25.14 -19.03 4.81
N VAL A 164 -24.48 -19.46 3.74
CA VAL A 164 -25.11 -20.23 2.66
C VAL A 164 -25.54 -21.61 3.15
N THR A 165 -24.67 -22.34 3.86
CA THR A 165 -24.99 -23.66 4.43
C THR A 165 -26.19 -23.61 5.38
N LYS A 166 -26.31 -22.55 6.18
CA LYS A 166 -27.45 -22.39 7.10
C LYS A 166 -28.74 -21.94 6.40
N ALA A 167 -28.63 -21.13 5.34
CA ALA A 167 -29.77 -20.68 4.56
C ALA A 167 -30.34 -21.77 3.64
N PHE A 168 -29.49 -22.71 3.18
CA PHE A 168 -29.80 -23.74 2.19
C PHE A 168 -29.30 -25.12 2.65
N PRO A 169 -29.88 -25.69 3.74
CA PRO A 169 -29.41 -26.94 4.35
C PRO A 169 -29.55 -28.18 3.45
N GLU A 170 -30.35 -28.11 2.40
CA GLU A 170 -30.54 -29.15 1.40
C GLU A 170 -29.42 -29.22 0.35
N TYR A 171 -28.58 -28.19 0.27
CA TYR A 171 -27.46 -28.12 -0.65
C TYR A 171 -26.14 -28.51 0.04
N THR A 172 -25.28 -29.20 -0.70
CA THR A 172 -23.86 -29.32 -0.36
C THR A 172 -23.17 -28.02 -0.78
N VAL A 173 -22.57 -27.30 0.16
CA VAL A 173 -21.87 -26.03 -0.11
C VAL A 173 -20.37 -26.25 -0.03
N ASN A 174 -19.67 -25.96 -1.12
CA ASN A 174 -18.21 -25.96 -1.19
C ASN A 174 -17.69 -24.52 -1.27
N SER A 175 -16.42 -24.33 -0.94
CA SER A 175 -15.79 -23.02 -0.87
C SER A 175 -14.42 -23.00 -1.51
N HIS A 176 -14.17 -21.94 -2.28
CA HIS A 176 -12.93 -21.74 -3.02
C HIS A 176 -12.45 -20.29 -2.89
N LEU A 177 -11.13 -20.11 -2.94
CA LEU A 177 -10.53 -18.83 -3.32
C LEU A 177 -10.22 -18.84 -4.80
N LEU A 178 -10.55 -17.75 -5.50
CA LEU A 178 -10.08 -17.47 -6.85
C LEU A 178 -9.01 -16.39 -6.78
N LEU A 179 -7.77 -16.79 -7.07
CA LEU A 179 -6.56 -16.01 -6.84
C LEU A 179 -5.85 -15.69 -8.15
N VAL A 180 -4.99 -14.68 -8.13
CA VAL A 180 -4.17 -14.31 -9.28
C VAL A 180 -2.88 -15.14 -9.27
N ASP A 181 -2.69 -15.97 -10.30
CA ASP A 181 -1.63 -16.96 -10.37
C ASP A 181 -0.35 -16.41 -10.99
N LYS A 182 0.66 -16.15 -10.16
CA LYS A 182 1.95 -15.62 -10.61
C LYS A 182 2.82 -16.66 -11.35
N ALA A 183 2.41 -17.93 -11.39
CA ALA A 183 3.06 -18.95 -12.21
C ALA A 183 2.68 -18.85 -13.70
N LYS A 184 1.55 -18.20 -14.00
CA LYS A 184 1.00 -18.08 -15.35
C LYS A 184 1.42 -16.77 -16.01
N LYS A 185 1.54 -16.80 -17.33
CA LYS A 185 1.88 -15.64 -18.16
C LYS A 185 0.64 -15.16 -18.91
N ALA A 186 0.50 -13.85 -19.08
CA ALA A 186 -0.50 -13.30 -19.98
C ALA A 186 -0.18 -13.70 -21.42
N THR A 187 -1.19 -14.10 -22.19
CA THR A 187 -1.06 -14.46 -23.62
C THR A 187 -1.56 -13.36 -24.55
N VAL A 188 -1.86 -12.18 -24.01
CA VAL A 188 -2.30 -10.99 -24.74
C VAL A 188 -1.64 -9.74 -24.15
N ASN A 189 -1.47 -8.70 -24.97
CA ASN A 189 -1.03 -7.39 -24.50
C ASN A 189 -2.21 -6.59 -23.93
N GLY A 190 -1.93 -5.76 -22.92
CA GLY A 190 -2.91 -4.84 -22.36
C GLY A 190 -4.08 -5.51 -21.64
N LEU A 191 -3.90 -6.69 -21.02
CA LEU A 191 -4.97 -7.38 -20.29
C LEU A 191 -5.60 -6.47 -19.22
N ASN A 192 -4.77 -5.68 -18.53
CA ASN A 192 -5.24 -4.68 -17.57
C ASN A 192 -6.01 -3.52 -18.21
N GLN A 193 -5.85 -3.26 -19.51
CA GLN A 193 -6.51 -2.17 -20.23
C GLN A 193 -7.90 -2.55 -20.74
N ILE A 194 -8.17 -3.87 -20.84
CA ILE A 194 -9.47 -4.40 -21.23
C ILE A 194 -10.52 -4.08 -20.16
N PHE A 195 -10.13 -4.11 -18.89
CA PHE A 195 -10.99 -3.86 -17.74
C PHE A 195 -10.85 -2.41 -17.27
N GLN A 196 -11.58 -1.50 -17.90
CA GLN A 196 -11.53 -0.08 -17.58
C GLN A 196 -12.28 0.19 -16.28
N ILE A 197 -11.61 0.85 -15.35
CA ILE A 197 -12.21 1.26 -14.09
C ILE A 197 -12.99 2.56 -14.36
N VAL A 198 -14.26 2.57 -13.95
CA VAL A 198 -15.14 3.73 -14.02
C VAL A 198 -15.56 4.13 -12.60
N ASN A 199 -15.74 5.42 -12.37
CA ASN A 199 -16.34 5.96 -11.15
C ASN A 199 -17.70 6.54 -11.53
N GLU A 200 -18.77 6.10 -10.88
CA GLU A 200 -20.11 6.65 -11.07
C GLU A 200 -20.64 7.06 -9.68
N GLU A 201 -20.83 8.36 -9.46
CA GLU A 201 -21.33 8.91 -8.19
C GLU A 201 -20.52 8.47 -6.95
N GLY A 202 -19.19 8.35 -7.08
CA GLY A 202 -18.28 7.92 -6.01
C GLY A 202 -18.25 6.39 -5.78
N ARG A 203 -18.80 5.62 -6.73
CA ARG A 203 -18.70 4.16 -6.78
C ARG A 203 -17.77 3.72 -7.89
N VAL A 204 -16.66 3.11 -7.48
CA VAL A 204 -15.70 2.48 -8.40
C VAL A 204 -16.22 1.13 -8.89
N SER A 205 -16.26 0.93 -10.21
CA SER A 205 -16.63 -0.32 -10.86
C SER A 205 -15.78 -0.57 -12.12
N VAL A 206 -16.06 -1.64 -12.87
CA VAL A 206 -15.38 -1.93 -14.15
C VAL A 206 -16.43 -2.06 -15.23
N ASP A 207 -16.26 -1.31 -16.32
CA ASP A 207 -17.10 -1.49 -17.49
C ASP A 207 -16.69 -2.77 -18.24
N ILE A 208 -17.62 -3.72 -18.32
CA ILE A 208 -17.45 -4.98 -19.05
C ILE A 208 -18.33 -5.08 -20.30
N THR A 209 -19.04 -4.02 -20.67
CA THR A 209 -20.02 -4.02 -21.78
C THR A 209 -19.39 -4.38 -23.12
N ASN A 210 -18.14 -3.98 -23.34
CA ASN A 210 -17.39 -4.20 -24.57
C ASN A 210 -16.33 -5.30 -24.47
N VAL A 211 -16.26 -5.99 -23.33
CA VAL A 211 -15.27 -7.05 -23.09
C VAL A 211 -15.75 -8.36 -23.68
N ARG A 212 -14.93 -8.97 -24.53
CA ARG A 212 -15.19 -10.29 -25.11
C ARG A 212 -14.13 -11.30 -24.67
N LYS A 213 -14.56 -12.53 -24.38
CA LYS A 213 -13.69 -13.58 -23.84
C LYS A 213 -12.48 -13.87 -24.73
N GLU A 214 -12.62 -13.77 -26.04
CA GLU A 214 -11.53 -14.03 -26.99
C GLU A 214 -10.39 -13.02 -26.89
N GLN A 215 -10.63 -11.84 -26.30
CA GLN A 215 -9.62 -10.80 -26.09
C GLN A 215 -8.77 -11.04 -24.85
N LEU A 216 -9.21 -11.89 -23.93
CA LEU A 216 -8.60 -12.07 -22.61
C LEU A 216 -7.41 -13.04 -22.63
N GLY A 217 -7.31 -13.89 -23.66
CA GLY A 217 -6.29 -14.93 -23.73
C GLY A 217 -6.53 -16.08 -22.73
N GLU A 218 -5.46 -16.77 -22.36
CA GLU A 218 -5.52 -17.82 -21.36
C GLU A 218 -5.66 -17.24 -19.94
N SER A 219 -6.43 -17.94 -19.08
CA SER A 219 -6.69 -17.48 -17.72
C SER A 219 -5.44 -17.52 -16.84
N ILE A 220 -5.12 -16.37 -16.26
CA ILE A 220 -4.09 -16.18 -15.23
C ILE A 220 -4.62 -16.38 -13.80
N LEU A 221 -5.83 -16.93 -13.64
CA LEU A 221 -6.43 -17.17 -12.32
C LEU A 221 -6.19 -18.62 -11.86
N ALA A 222 -6.19 -18.82 -10.54
CA ALA A 222 -6.11 -20.12 -9.89
C ALA A 222 -7.30 -20.30 -8.93
N ILE A 223 -8.00 -21.41 -9.07
CA ILE A 223 -9.04 -21.85 -8.14
C ILE A 223 -8.39 -22.76 -7.11
N VAL A 224 -8.53 -22.42 -5.83
CA VAL A 224 -8.01 -23.22 -4.72
C VAL A 224 -9.17 -23.59 -3.79
N ASN A 225 -9.41 -24.87 -3.61
CA ASN A 225 -10.42 -25.35 -2.66
C ASN A 225 -10.02 -24.99 -1.22
N THR A 226 -10.99 -24.59 -0.42
CA THR A 226 -10.79 -24.18 0.98
C THR A 226 -11.54 -25.01 1.99
N ASP A 227 -12.30 -26.03 1.57
CA ASP A 227 -13.23 -26.74 2.44
C ASP A 227 -12.53 -27.35 3.65
N ALA A 228 -11.43 -28.09 3.44
CA ALA A 228 -10.66 -28.67 4.54
C ALA A 228 -10.14 -27.62 5.53
N THR A 229 -9.82 -26.41 5.05
CA THR A 229 -9.34 -25.31 5.90
C THR A 229 -10.50 -24.64 6.64
N VAL A 230 -11.65 -24.46 6.00
CA VAL A 230 -12.86 -23.91 6.60
C VAL A 230 -13.39 -24.84 7.70
N GLU A 231 -13.36 -26.16 7.50
CA GLU A 231 -13.72 -27.13 8.55
C GLU A 231 -12.85 -26.98 9.80
N LYS A 232 -11.55 -26.75 9.63
CA LYS A 232 -10.66 -26.46 10.77
C LYS A 232 -10.99 -25.13 11.44
N ILE A 233 -11.33 -24.09 10.68
CA ILE A 233 -11.77 -22.80 11.24
C ILE A 233 -13.04 -22.98 12.07
N TRP A 234 -14.01 -23.76 11.57
CA TRP A 234 -15.28 -23.97 12.27
C TRP A 234 -15.16 -24.82 13.53
N HIS A 235 -14.32 -25.85 13.50
CA HIS A 235 -14.37 -26.91 14.52
C HIS A 235 -13.08 -27.09 15.33
N GLN A 236 -11.93 -26.67 14.81
CA GLN A 236 -10.63 -26.95 15.43
C GLN A 236 -9.96 -25.69 16.01
N TYR A 237 -10.01 -24.57 15.30
CA TYR A 237 -9.32 -23.35 15.70
C TYR A 237 -10.18 -22.42 16.55
N LYS A 238 -9.51 -21.68 17.43
CA LYS A 238 -10.11 -20.53 18.13
C LYS A 238 -10.04 -19.30 17.25
N VAL A 239 -11.08 -18.47 17.32
CA VAL A 239 -11.13 -17.21 16.57
C VAL A 239 -10.06 -16.24 17.09
N PRO A 240 -9.23 -15.65 16.22
CA PRO A 240 -8.23 -14.66 16.59
C PRO A 240 -8.91 -13.31 16.87
N THR A 241 -9.47 -13.16 18.07
CA THR A 241 -10.13 -11.93 18.52
C THR A 241 -9.30 -11.20 19.58
N THR A 242 -9.56 -9.90 19.73
CA THR A 242 -8.96 -9.06 20.78
C THR A 242 -9.64 -9.23 22.15
N LEU A 243 -10.75 -9.96 22.21
CA LEU A 243 -11.46 -10.25 23.44
C LEU A 243 -10.71 -11.27 24.31
N THR A 244 -10.92 -11.21 25.62
CA THR A 244 -10.26 -12.09 26.60
C THR A 244 -10.81 -13.52 26.61
N ARG A 245 -12.06 -13.70 26.17
CA ARG A 245 -12.69 -15.01 26.03
C ARG A 245 -12.32 -15.63 24.69
N GLU A 246 -12.03 -16.94 24.68
CA GLU A 246 -11.92 -17.72 23.45
C GLU A 246 -13.32 -18.05 22.87
N PHE A 247 -13.41 -18.03 21.54
CA PHE A 247 -14.62 -18.38 20.81
C PHE A 247 -14.34 -19.47 19.79
N THR A 248 -15.29 -20.39 19.60
CA THR A 248 -15.42 -21.11 18.33
C THR A 248 -15.91 -20.15 17.25
N PHE A 249 -15.82 -20.57 15.98
CA PHE A 249 -16.29 -19.74 14.87
C PHE A 249 -17.78 -19.35 15.01
N GLU A 250 -18.65 -20.34 15.22
CA GLU A 250 -20.09 -20.11 15.33
C GLU A 250 -20.46 -19.26 16.56
N GLU A 251 -19.80 -19.47 17.70
CA GLU A 251 -19.98 -18.61 18.87
C GLU A 251 -19.62 -17.15 18.59
N PHE A 252 -18.52 -16.92 17.85
CA PHE A 252 -18.09 -15.56 17.52
C PHE A 252 -19.02 -14.89 16.50
N VAL A 253 -19.53 -15.64 15.52
CA VAL A 253 -20.53 -15.15 14.56
C VAL A 253 -21.78 -14.68 15.29
N HIS A 254 -22.35 -15.52 16.15
CA HIS A 254 -23.53 -15.15 16.95
C HIS A 254 -23.25 -13.96 17.88
N TYR A 255 -22.07 -13.94 18.51
CA TYR A 255 -21.68 -12.82 19.36
C TYR A 255 -21.64 -11.50 18.59
N CYS A 256 -21.02 -11.48 17.40
CA CYS A 256 -20.98 -10.31 16.54
C CYS A 256 -22.36 -9.91 16.01
N GLU A 257 -23.20 -10.89 15.67
CA GLU A 257 -24.58 -10.67 15.22
C GLU A 257 -25.39 -9.97 16.31
N ASP A 258 -25.39 -10.51 17.53
CA ASP A 258 -26.15 -10.00 18.65
C ASP A 258 -25.79 -8.55 18.98
N ILE A 259 -24.50 -8.25 19.17
CA ILE A 259 -24.07 -6.89 19.53
C ILE A 259 -24.34 -5.90 18.40
N TYR A 260 -24.19 -6.34 17.14
CA TYR A 260 -24.44 -5.46 16.01
C TYR A 260 -25.93 -5.16 15.82
N VAL A 261 -26.80 -6.16 15.98
CA VAL A 261 -28.26 -6.03 15.85
C VAL A 261 -28.82 -5.15 16.97
N ARG A 262 -28.33 -5.32 18.20
CA ARG A 262 -28.72 -4.50 19.36
C ARG A 262 -28.12 -3.10 19.36
N ASP A 263 -27.26 -2.79 18.39
CA ASP A 263 -26.44 -1.57 18.35
C ASP A 263 -25.68 -1.36 19.67
N GLU A 264 -25.24 -2.46 20.28
CA GLU A 264 -24.56 -2.48 21.55
C GLU A 264 -23.08 -2.14 21.37
N ARG A 265 -22.61 -1.19 22.17
CA ARG A 265 -21.18 -0.84 22.19
C ARG A 265 -20.43 -1.69 23.19
N VAL A 266 -19.62 -2.62 22.68
CA VAL A 266 -18.67 -3.38 23.49
C VAL A 266 -17.26 -2.83 23.31
N PHE A 267 -16.59 -2.48 24.39
CA PHE A 267 -15.19 -2.03 24.36
C PHE A 267 -14.22 -3.22 24.43
N SER A 268 -13.37 -3.37 23.41
CA SER A 268 -12.24 -4.29 23.39
C SER A 268 -11.08 -3.73 24.21
N PRO A 269 -10.21 -4.60 24.76
CA PRO A 269 -8.90 -4.19 25.27
C PRO A 269 -8.11 -3.38 24.25
N LEU A 270 -7.28 -2.45 24.73
CA LEU A 270 -6.35 -1.71 23.87
C LEU A 270 -5.18 -2.62 23.49
N THR A 271 -4.91 -2.72 22.20
CA THR A 271 -3.82 -3.52 21.64
C THR A 271 -2.97 -2.70 20.67
N MET A 272 -1.86 -3.26 20.19
CA MET A 272 -1.11 -2.64 19.10
C MET A 272 -1.96 -2.42 17.84
N GLY A 273 -3.04 -3.20 17.65
CA GLY A 273 -4.02 -3.02 16.57
C GLY A 273 -4.79 -1.69 16.64
N CYS A 274 -4.82 -1.01 17.79
CA CYS A 274 -5.43 0.32 17.90
C CYS A 274 -4.70 1.38 17.04
N LYS A 275 -3.43 1.16 16.70
CA LYS A 275 -2.64 2.06 15.86
C LYS A 275 -3.21 2.20 14.44
N SER A 276 -3.82 1.14 13.92
CA SER A 276 -4.45 1.09 12.60
C SER A 276 -5.97 1.33 12.64
N CYS A 277 -6.53 1.72 13.79
CA CYS A 277 -7.94 2.07 13.86
C CYS A 277 -8.23 3.29 12.98
N SER A 278 -9.24 3.20 12.10
CA SER A 278 -9.62 4.29 11.19
C SER A 278 -10.62 5.27 11.79
N PHE A 279 -11.22 4.96 12.94
CA PHE A 279 -12.25 5.79 13.57
C PHE A 279 -11.65 6.93 14.41
N TRP A 280 -11.01 7.90 13.75
CA TRP A 280 -10.43 9.09 14.39
C TRP A 280 -10.69 10.35 13.57
N VAL A 281 -10.68 11.50 14.23
CA VAL A 281 -10.89 12.81 13.58
C VAL A 281 -9.56 13.34 13.08
N LYS A 282 -9.50 13.69 11.78
CA LYS A 282 -8.30 14.25 11.17
C LYS A 282 -8.00 15.64 11.76
N PRO A 283 -6.81 15.90 12.32
CA PRO A 283 -6.47 17.22 12.84
C PRO A 283 -6.68 18.30 11.77
N GLY A 284 -7.40 19.37 12.14
CA GLY A 284 -7.70 20.50 11.24
C GLY A 284 -8.92 20.31 10.33
N LYS A 285 -9.64 19.17 10.41
CA LYS A 285 -10.93 18.97 9.72
C LYS A 285 -12.07 19.24 10.71
N GLU A 286 -12.86 20.28 10.48
CA GLU A 286 -14.05 20.61 11.29
C GLU A 286 -15.29 19.94 10.71
N ASP A 287 -15.49 18.66 11.00
CA ASP A 287 -16.63 17.87 10.48
C ASP A 287 -17.73 17.57 11.52
N ASN A 288 -17.60 18.10 12.76
CA ASN A 288 -18.49 17.81 13.90
C ASN A 288 -18.64 16.31 14.23
N LEU A 289 -17.78 15.44 13.69
CA LEU A 289 -17.83 14.00 13.93
C LEU A 289 -17.07 13.62 15.22
N LYS A 290 -17.46 12.49 15.82
CA LYS A 290 -16.81 11.93 17.01
C LYS A 290 -15.60 11.08 16.65
N ASP A 291 -14.61 11.09 17.55
CA ASP A 291 -13.42 10.23 17.48
C ASP A 291 -13.66 8.93 18.27
N GLY A 292 -14.02 7.85 17.57
CA GLY A 292 -14.30 6.56 18.18
C GLY A 292 -13.06 5.93 18.85
N ARG A 293 -11.86 6.19 18.33
CA ARG A 293 -10.59 5.76 18.92
C ARG A 293 -10.37 6.45 20.26
N GLN A 294 -10.51 7.77 20.34
CA GLN A 294 -10.39 8.49 21.62
C GLN A 294 -11.44 8.03 22.63
N GLU A 295 -12.68 7.77 22.22
CA GLU A 295 -13.69 7.24 23.13
C GLU A 295 -13.31 5.86 23.68
N CYS A 296 -12.71 4.96 22.89
CA CYS A 296 -12.15 3.71 23.39
C CYS A 296 -11.05 3.95 24.43
N TRP A 297 -10.10 4.84 24.11
CA TRP A 297 -8.97 5.14 24.99
C TRP A 297 -9.45 5.75 26.30
N LYS A 298 -10.38 6.71 26.26
CA LYS A 298 -11.01 7.29 27.44
C LYS A 298 -11.70 6.23 28.30
N HIS A 299 -12.47 5.34 27.68
CA HIS A 299 -13.19 4.29 28.39
C HIS A 299 -12.25 3.27 29.06
N VAL A 300 -11.23 2.78 28.35
CA VAL A 300 -10.35 1.74 28.91
C VAL A 300 -9.39 2.31 29.94
N THR A 301 -8.83 3.50 29.69
CA THR A 301 -7.82 4.11 30.56
C THR A 301 -8.40 4.91 31.73
N GLN A 302 -9.66 5.34 31.63
CA GLN A 302 -10.29 6.30 32.57
C GLN A 302 -9.50 7.61 32.72
N TYR A 303 -8.69 7.97 31.72
CA TYR A 303 -7.91 9.19 31.72
C TYR A 303 -8.77 10.44 31.51
N ALA A 304 -8.33 11.55 32.13
CA ALA A 304 -8.85 12.88 31.82
C ALA A 304 -8.44 13.32 30.40
N ASP A 305 -9.24 14.19 29.77
CA ASP A 305 -9.09 14.56 28.36
C ASP A 305 -7.70 15.11 28.01
N HIS A 306 -7.06 15.84 28.92
CA HIS A 306 -5.71 16.37 28.69
C HIS A 306 -4.63 15.28 28.53
N LEU A 307 -4.84 14.08 29.10
CA LEU A 307 -3.92 12.94 28.94
C LEU A 307 -4.17 12.19 27.62
N LEU A 308 -5.38 12.24 27.07
CA LEU A 308 -5.69 11.62 25.78
C LEU A 308 -4.96 12.32 24.63
N ASN A 309 -4.57 13.58 24.82
CA ASN A 309 -3.78 14.34 23.85
C ASN A 309 -2.26 14.12 23.99
N LYS A 310 -1.80 13.34 24.96
CA LYS A 310 -0.37 13.00 25.12
C LYS A 310 0.03 11.87 24.15
N PRO A 311 1.33 11.77 23.79
CA PRO A 311 1.83 10.64 22.98
C PRO A 311 1.55 9.29 23.64
N TRP A 312 0.98 8.37 22.88
CA TRP A 312 0.60 7.04 23.38
C TRP A 312 1.71 6.02 23.16
N SER A 313 1.71 4.97 23.98
CA SER A 313 2.68 3.87 23.86
C SER A 313 2.67 3.25 22.45
N ILE A 314 1.49 3.06 21.86
CA ILE A 314 1.37 2.49 20.50
C ILE A 314 2.04 3.32 19.40
N ASP A 315 2.38 4.59 19.66
CA ASP A 315 3.07 5.47 18.71
C ASP A 315 4.59 5.32 18.74
N VAL A 316 5.14 4.50 19.64
CA VAL A 316 6.57 4.14 19.61
C VAL A 316 6.91 3.49 18.28
N TRP A 317 7.95 4.00 17.64
CA TRP A 317 8.40 3.56 16.33
C TRP A 317 8.94 2.13 16.39
N GLN A 318 8.40 1.24 15.55
CA GLN A 318 8.68 -0.20 15.58
C GLN A 318 8.59 -0.83 17.01
N GLY A 319 7.78 -0.26 17.89
CA GLY A 319 7.53 -0.80 19.22
C GLY A 319 6.66 -2.05 19.16
N ARG A 320 6.98 -3.05 20.00
CA ARG A 320 6.15 -4.23 20.24
C ARG A 320 5.70 -4.19 21.69
N LEU A 321 4.63 -3.44 21.96
CA LEU A 321 4.26 -3.04 23.32
C LEU A 321 3.02 -3.78 23.84
N ASP A 322 2.70 -4.95 23.30
CA ASP A 322 1.53 -5.74 23.72
C ASP A 322 1.55 -6.04 25.23
N THR A 323 2.71 -6.42 25.79
CA THR A 323 2.88 -6.64 27.24
C THR A 323 2.63 -5.35 28.03
N ALA A 324 3.24 -4.23 27.63
CA ALA A 324 3.08 -2.96 28.31
C ALA A 324 1.61 -2.49 28.31
N LEU A 325 0.89 -2.69 27.20
CA LEU A 325 -0.55 -2.40 27.12
C LEU A 325 -1.39 -3.30 28.02
N GLN A 326 -1.05 -4.59 28.13
CA GLN A 326 -1.70 -5.54 29.05
C GLN A 326 -1.47 -5.15 30.52
N GLU A 327 -0.32 -4.56 30.83
CA GLU A 327 0.04 -4.05 32.16
C GLU A 327 -0.49 -2.63 32.44
N GLY A 328 -1.23 -2.03 31.51
CA GLY A 328 -1.85 -0.71 31.69
C GLY A 328 -0.96 0.49 31.34
N VAL A 329 0.18 0.27 30.68
CA VAL A 329 1.15 1.32 30.31
C VAL A 329 0.76 1.93 28.96
N TYR A 330 -0.20 2.85 28.98
CA TYR A 330 -0.80 3.43 27.77
C TYR A 330 -0.12 4.72 27.26
N LEU A 331 0.57 5.46 28.13
CA LEU A 331 1.25 6.70 27.77
C LEU A 331 2.74 6.44 27.52
N MET A 332 3.28 7.03 26.45
CA MET A 332 4.69 6.85 26.08
C MET A 332 5.64 7.32 27.19
N GLU A 333 5.28 8.41 27.90
CA GLU A 333 6.05 8.93 29.03
C GLU A 333 6.13 7.98 30.24
N LYS A 334 5.32 6.91 30.27
CA LYS A 334 5.32 5.90 31.33
C LYS A 334 6.11 4.64 30.97
N LEU A 335 6.59 4.53 29.73
CA LEU A 335 7.36 3.37 29.28
C LEU A 335 8.76 3.36 29.89
N GLU A 336 9.15 2.21 30.40
CA GLU A 336 10.51 1.94 30.86
C GLU A 336 11.33 1.24 29.79
N LYS A 337 12.67 1.24 29.96
CA LYS A 337 13.60 0.64 28.99
C LYS A 337 13.32 -0.84 28.72
N THR A 338 12.78 -1.56 29.71
CA THR A 338 12.37 -2.96 29.61
C THR A 338 11.20 -3.17 28.65
N ASP A 339 10.34 -2.17 28.48
CA ASP A 339 9.16 -2.23 27.60
C ASP A 339 9.55 -2.10 26.13
N LEU A 340 10.72 -1.53 25.85
CA LEU A 340 11.19 -1.18 24.50
C LEU A 340 11.95 -2.33 23.81
N GLY A 341 11.96 -3.50 24.42
CA GLY A 341 12.64 -4.70 23.96
C GLY A 341 14.04 -4.86 24.54
N THR A 342 14.85 -5.69 23.89
CA THR A 342 16.21 -5.99 24.35
C THR A 342 17.22 -5.09 23.65
N ASP A 343 18.17 -4.58 24.42
CA ASP A 343 19.36 -3.92 23.90
C ASP A 343 20.25 -4.94 23.18
N LYS A 344 20.45 -4.74 21.88
CA LYS A 344 21.28 -5.61 21.02
C LYS A 344 22.10 -4.72 20.09
N PRO A 345 23.19 -4.11 20.63
CA PRO A 345 24.00 -3.17 19.87
C PRO A 345 24.49 -3.79 18.57
N THR A 346 24.39 -3.03 17.48
CA THR A 346 24.96 -3.43 16.19
C THR A 346 26.41 -2.98 16.07
N ALA A 347 27.22 -3.70 15.30
CA ALA A 347 28.59 -3.26 15.00
C ALA A 347 28.64 -1.98 14.15
N VAL A 348 27.52 -1.62 13.52
CA VAL A 348 27.40 -0.39 12.72
C VAL A 348 27.13 0.79 13.66
N PRO A 349 27.85 1.92 13.53
CA PRO A 349 27.71 3.10 14.40
C PRO A 349 26.31 3.74 14.42
N GLY A 350 26.11 4.65 15.38
CA GLY A 350 24.86 5.39 15.58
C GLY A 350 23.76 4.61 16.30
N LEU A 351 22.54 5.15 16.25
CA LEU A 351 21.36 4.55 16.87
C LEU A 351 20.95 3.26 16.15
N ASP A 352 20.87 2.16 16.89
CA ASP A 352 20.12 0.98 16.46
C ASP A 352 18.60 1.15 16.72
N GLN A 353 17.81 0.14 16.35
CA GLN A 353 16.35 0.17 16.54
C GLN A 353 15.94 0.33 18.02
N TYR A 354 16.67 -0.30 18.94
CA TYR A 354 16.37 -0.23 20.38
C TYR A 354 16.68 1.17 20.92
N SER A 355 17.89 1.65 20.67
CA SER A 355 18.39 2.96 21.08
C SER A 355 17.55 4.09 20.52
N ARG A 356 17.04 3.94 19.29
CA ARG A 356 16.09 4.91 18.69
C ARG A 356 14.76 4.95 19.44
N ARG A 357 14.18 3.80 19.82
CA ARG A 357 12.96 3.76 20.66
C ARG A 357 13.20 4.41 22.02
N VAL A 358 14.34 4.11 22.65
CA VAL A 358 14.74 4.73 23.91
C VAL A 358 14.85 6.25 23.74
N LYS A 359 15.49 6.74 22.67
CA LYS A 359 15.62 8.17 22.38
C LYS A 359 14.26 8.85 22.19
N GLN A 360 13.33 8.20 21.48
CA GLN A 360 11.96 8.69 21.31
C GLN A 360 11.25 8.85 22.65
N VAL A 361 11.27 7.81 23.49
CA VAL A 361 10.62 7.82 24.81
C VAL A 361 11.26 8.83 25.75
N GLU A 362 12.60 8.91 25.77
CA GLU A 362 13.36 9.87 26.58
C GLU A 362 12.97 11.31 26.25
N LYS A 363 12.92 11.67 24.96
CA LYS A 363 12.54 13.02 24.54
C LYS A 363 11.09 13.35 24.90
N VAL A 364 10.18 12.39 24.81
CA VAL A 364 8.79 12.58 25.30
C VAL A 364 8.74 12.74 26.82
N LYS A 365 9.47 11.90 27.58
CA LYS A 365 9.56 12.00 29.06
C LYS A 365 10.08 13.35 29.52
N ASN A 366 11.06 13.90 28.80
CA ASN A 366 11.73 15.15 29.14
C ASN A 366 11.07 16.39 28.52
N ASN A 367 10.00 16.22 27.73
CA ASN A 367 9.41 17.28 26.90
C ASN A 367 10.47 18.04 26.07
N ASP A 368 11.43 17.29 25.53
CA ASP A 368 12.55 17.80 24.76
C ASP A 368 12.19 17.85 23.27
N SER A 369 12.06 19.07 22.74
CA SER A 369 11.76 19.35 21.34
C SER A 369 13.00 19.47 20.46
N ALA A 370 14.21 19.45 21.02
CA ALA A 370 15.44 19.52 20.24
C ALA A 370 15.66 18.24 19.44
N TYR A 371 16.37 18.35 18.31
CA TYR A 371 16.82 17.18 17.58
C TYR A 371 17.96 16.46 18.32
N TYR A 372 18.27 15.26 17.87
CA TYR A 372 19.50 14.53 18.16
C TYR A 372 20.23 14.32 16.84
N PHE A 373 21.53 14.57 16.84
CA PHE A 373 22.40 14.35 15.70
C PHE A 373 23.72 13.73 16.15
N ASP A 374 24.10 12.59 15.56
CA ASP A 374 25.37 11.91 15.83
C ASP A 374 26.46 12.45 14.90
N LYS A 375 27.00 13.60 15.27
CA LYS A 375 27.99 14.35 14.49
C LYS A 375 29.22 13.50 14.14
N GLU A 376 29.83 12.87 15.14
CA GLU A 376 31.09 12.14 14.98
C GLU A 376 30.99 10.97 13.98
N ASN A 377 29.91 10.19 14.05
CA ASN A 377 29.74 9.05 13.15
C ASN A 377 29.21 9.48 11.78
N PHE A 378 28.41 10.55 11.72
CA PHE A 378 28.02 11.13 10.43
C PHE A 378 29.21 11.74 9.69
N ASP A 379 30.17 12.37 10.38
CA ASP A 379 31.42 12.85 9.77
C ASP A 379 32.22 11.73 9.10
N LYS A 380 32.31 10.57 9.76
CA LYS A 380 32.98 9.38 9.20
C LYS A 380 32.24 8.83 7.99
N GLU A 381 30.91 8.87 8.02
CA GLU A 381 30.06 8.51 6.88
C GLU A 381 30.32 9.46 5.70
N VAL A 382 30.21 10.78 5.90
CA VAL A 382 30.45 11.78 4.86
C VAL A 382 31.86 11.69 4.27
N ALA A 383 32.88 11.40 5.09
CA ALA A 383 34.25 11.24 4.63
C ALA A 383 34.45 10.06 3.66
N SER A 384 33.48 9.13 3.59
CA SER A 384 33.48 8.02 2.64
C SER A 384 32.82 8.37 1.30
N TRP A 385 32.14 9.51 1.21
CA TRP A 385 31.45 9.91 -0.01
C TRP A 385 32.41 10.56 -1.00
N GLU A 386 32.20 10.27 -2.29
CA GLU A 386 32.94 10.83 -3.41
C GLU A 386 32.07 11.86 -4.13
N TRP A 387 32.57 13.09 -4.30
CA TRP A 387 31.86 14.13 -5.03
C TRP A 387 31.98 13.96 -6.55
N PRO A 388 30.95 14.34 -7.33
CA PRO A 388 29.68 14.91 -6.88
C PRO A 388 28.67 13.85 -6.39
N LEU A 389 27.71 14.24 -5.55
CA LEU A 389 26.71 13.33 -5.00
C LEU A 389 25.51 13.19 -5.95
N ASN A 390 25.12 11.97 -6.27
CA ASN A 390 24.07 11.64 -7.24
C ASN A 390 22.84 11.14 -6.50
N HIS A 391 21.67 11.74 -6.68
CA HIS A 391 20.41 11.35 -6.02
C HIS A 391 19.44 10.80 -7.04
N ILE A 392 18.96 9.58 -6.84
CA ILE A 392 18.01 8.93 -7.76
C ILE A 392 16.77 8.42 -7.04
N ASP A 393 15.63 8.53 -7.71
CA ASP A 393 14.34 8.02 -7.25
C ASP A 393 13.61 7.36 -8.42
N PHE A 394 12.87 6.28 -8.15
CA PHE A 394 12.19 5.47 -9.17
C PHE A 394 10.69 5.40 -8.92
N GLU A 395 9.93 5.44 -10.02
CA GLU A 395 8.53 5.07 -10.04
C GLU A 395 8.33 3.70 -10.69
N THR A 396 7.54 2.87 -10.02
CA THR A 396 7.39 1.46 -10.37
C THR A 396 5.97 0.94 -10.18
N SER A 397 5.65 -0.19 -10.81
CA SER A 397 4.33 -0.83 -10.77
C SER A 397 4.44 -2.34 -10.62
N THR A 398 3.50 -2.94 -9.89
CA THR A 398 3.28 -4.39 -9.80
C THR A 398 1.79 -4.69 -9.92
N SER A 399 1.23 -4.50 -11.11
CA SER A 399 -0.20 -4.75 -11.37
C SER A 399 -0.55 -6.23 -11.23
N ALA A 400 -1.73 -6.52 -10.67
CA ALA A 400 -2.29 -7.87 -10.62
C ALA A 400 -2.53 -8.43 -12.03
N LEU A 401 -3.03 -7.60 -12.95
CA LEU A 401 -3.21 -7.96 -14.36
C LEU A 401 -2.00 -7.44 -15.15
N PRO A 402 -1.26 -8.30 -15.88
CA PRO A 402 -0.11 -7.86 -16.65
C PRO A 402 -0.45 -6.84 -17.74
N PHE A 403 0.46 -5.87 -17.93
CA PHE A 403 0.38 -4.90 -19.03
C PHE A 403 0.82 -5.49 -20.37
N TYR A 404 1.70 -6.49 -20.35
CA TYR A 404 2.39 -7.02 -21.53
C TYR A 404 2.25 -8.53 -21.63
N GLU A 405 2.15 -9.01 -22.85
CA GLU A 405 2.17 -10.43 -23.18
C GLU A 405 3.47 -11.09 -22.70
N GLY A 406 3.39 -12.35 -22.28
CA GLY A 406 4.51 -13.12 -21.76
C GLY A 406 4.93 -12.77 -20.34
N LYS A 407 4.35 -11.72 -19.74
CA LYS A 407 4.62 -11.34 -18.34
C LYS A 407 3.64 -11.99 -17.38
N THR A 408 4.13 -12.28 -16.18
CA THR A 408 3.34 -12.85 -15.09
C THR A 408 2.66 -11.76 -14.27
N PRO A 409 1.55 -12.08 -13.57
CA PRO A 409 0.98 -11.19 -12.57
C PRO A 409 1.99 -10.66 -11.56
N TYR A 410 1.85 -9.39 -11.18
CA TYR A 410 2.76 -8.67 -10.28
C TYR A 410 4.22 -8.62 -10.75
N SER A 411 4.50 -8.90 -12.03
CA SER A 411 5.81 -8.64 -12.63
C SER A 411 6.12 -7.15 -12.51
N GLY A 412 7.30 -6.83 -11.99
CA GLY A 412 7.66 -5.45 -11.71
C GLY A 412 7.99 -4.68 -12.99
N VAL A 413 7.39 -3.50 -13.10
CA VAL A 413 7.61 -2.53 -14.17
C VAL A 413 8.29 -1.32 -13.55
N ALA A 414 9.51 -0.97 -13.97
CA ALA A 414 10.15 0.28 -13.64
C ALA A 414 9.95 1.24 -14.80
N PHE A 415 9.11 2.26 -14.61
CA PHE A 415 8.64 3.10 -15.70
C PHE A 415 9.19 4.51 -15.68
N GLN A 416 9.73 5.00 -14.57
CA GLN A 416 10.29 6.35 -14.50
C GLN A 416 11.40 6.48 -13.45
N TRP A 417 12.38 7.34 -13.73
CA TRP A 417 13.39 7.75 -12.76
C TRP A 417 13.75 9.23 -12.93
N SER A 418 14.20 9.87 -11.84
CA SER A 418 14.81 11.21 -11.82
C SER A 418 16.23 11.14 -11.26
N HIS A 419 17.10 12.08 -11.65
CA HIS A 419 18.50 12.13 -11.21
C HIS A 419 18.98 13.58 -10.96
N HIS A 420 19.27 13.90 -9.70
CA HIS A 420 19.90 15.16 -9.31
C HIS A 420 21.36 14.97 -8.93
N VAL A 421 22.18 15.98 -9.21
CA VAL A 421 23.59 16.02 -8.81
C VAL A 421 23.80 17.20 -7.87
N MET A 422 24.37 16.93 -6.70
CA MET A 422 24.89 17.94 -5.78
C MET A 422 26.41 18.02 -5.92
N HIS A 423 26.92 19.24 -6.11
CA HIS A 423 28.34 19.53 -6.22
C HIS A 423 28.92 20.04 -4.90
N GLU A 424 30.22 19.85 -4.72
CA GLU A 424 30.93 20.24 -3.50
C GLU A 424 30.88 21.76 -3.24
N ASP A 425 30.75 22.56 -4.30
CA ASP A 425 30.57 24.02 -4.24
C ASP A 425 29.15 24.45 -3.81
N GLY A 426 28.24 23.50 -3.57
CA GLY A 426 26.86 23.74 -3.14
C GLY A 426 25.85 23.90 -4.28
N ARG A 427 26.28 23.80 -5.54
CA ARG A 427 25.39 23.80 -6.72
C ARG A 427 24.64 22.48 -6.82
N ILE A 428 23.36 22.54 -7.22
CA ILE A 428 22.49 21.38 -7.41
C ILE A 428 21.83 21.50 -8.80
N GLU A 429 21.71 20.39 -9.51
CA GLU A 429 21.12 20.36 -10.84
C GLU A 429 20.32 19.07 -11.06
N HIS A 430 19.12 19.17 -11.64
CA HIS A 430 18.41 18.04 -12.23
C HIS A 430 19.07 17.71 -13.57
N VAL A 431 19.85 16.62 -13.62
CA VAL A 431 20.73 16.33 -14.77
C VAL A 431 20.15 15.32 -15.77
N GLY A 432 19.14 14.56 -15.38
CA GLY A 432 18.47 13.62 -16.26
C GLY A 432 17.25 12.97 -15.63
N GLU A 433 16.41 12.42 -16.50
CA GLU A 433 15.17 11.71 -16.15
C GLU A 433 14.80 10.72 -17.26
N TYR A 434 13.92 9.79 -16.95
CA TYR A 434 13.27 8.88 -17.90
C TYR A 434 11.82 8.67 -17.50
N ILE A 435 10.94 8.56 -18.49
CA ILE A 435 9.56 8.09 -18.30
C ILE A 435 9.13 7.27 -19.50
N ASN A 436 8.56 6.09 -19.25
CA ASN A 436 7.93 5.28 -20.28
C ASN A 436 6.58 5.87 -20.65
N PHE A 437 6.56 6.52 -21.81
CA PHE A 437 5.37 7.15 -22.37
C PHE A 437 4.73 6.35 -23.51
N ASP A 438 5.49 5.45 -24.14
CA ASP A 438 5.02 4.68 -25.29
C ASP A 438 4.11 3.52 -24.84
N LYS A 439 2.93 3.45 -25.46
CA LYS A 439 1.93 2.40 -25.19
C LYS A 439 2.47 1.03 -25.59
N GLY A 440 2.33 0.04 -24.71
CA GLY A 440 2.64 -1.37 -25.03
C GLY A 440 4.14 -1.69 -25.12
N VAL A 441 5.02 -0.75 -24.77
CA VAL A 441 6.47 -0.98 -24.66
C VAL A 441 6.85 -1.32 -23.22
N PHE A 442 7.43 -2.50 -22.99
CA PHE A 442 7.92 -2.90 -21.66
C PHE A 442 9.20 -2.13 -21.30
N PRO A 443 9.22 -1.33 -20.22
CA PRO A 443 10.23 -0.29 -20.06
C PRO A 443 11.54 -0.75 -19.41
N ASN A 444 11.56 -1.86 -18.69
CA ASN A 444 12.66 -2.22 -17.78
C ASN A 444 14.07 -2.20 -18.42
N LEU A 445 14.17 -2.64 -19.68
CA LEU A 445 15.46 -2.64 -20.37
C LEU A 445 15.93 -1.23 -20.71
N GLU A 446 15.03 -0.41 -21.28
CA GLU A 446 15.33 0.98 -21.62
C GLU A 446 15.54 1.86 -20.38
N PHE A 447 14.79 1.57 -19.32
CA PHE A 447 14.95 2.16 -18.00
C PHE A 447 16.40 2.02 -17.50
N VAL A 448 16.97 0.80 -17.52
CA VAL A 448 18.34 0.58 -17.03
C VAL A 448 19.38 1.17 -17.99
N ARG A 449 19.16 1.12 -19.31
CA ARG A 449 20.05 1.76 -20.29
C ARG A 449 20.19 3.25 -20.05
N THR A 450 19.06 3.94 -19.92
CA THR A 450 19.02 5.39 -19.72
C THR A 450 19.56 5.78 -18.34
N LEU A 451 19.27 4.98 -17.30
CA LEU A 451 19.85 5.18 -15.97
C LEU A 451 21.37 5.03 -15.97
N LYS A 452 21.91 3.97 -16.61
CA LYS A 452 23.35 3.77 -16.80
C LYS A 452 23.98 4.99 -17.48
N GLN A 453 23.39 5.44 -18.59
CA GLN A 453 23.87 6.63 -19.31
C GLN A 453 23.91 7.88 -18.41
N SER A 454 22.90 8.06 -17.56
CA SER A 454 22.80 9.20 -16.64
C SER A 454 23.87 9.15 -15.54
N LEU A 455 24.05 7.98 -14.91
CA LEU A 455 24.98 7.79 -13.79
C LEU A 455 26.44 7.64 -14.22
N SER A 456 26.73 7.28 -15.48
CA SER A 456 28.09 7.23 -16.03
C SER A 456 28.71 8.61 -16.31
N ARG A 457 27.99 9.70 -16.09
CA ARG A 457 28.51 11.07 -16.27
C ARG A 457 29.63 11.44 -15.28
N ASN A 458 29.66 10.77 -14.13
CA ASN A 458 30.68 10.94 -13.09
C ASN A 458 30.77 9.64 -12.26
N ASN A 459 31.74 9.56 -11.35
CA ASN A 459 31.94 8.39 -10.48
C ASN A 459 31.55 8.63 -9.02
N GLY A 460 30.93 9.77 -8.70
CA GLY A 460 30.64 10.11 -7.31
C GLY A 460 29.54 9.25 -6.68
N THR A 461 29.37 9.39 -5.37
CA THR A 461 28.45 8.56 -4.58
C THR A 461 27.02 8.67 -5.06
N ILE A 462 26.29 7.55 -5.07
CA ILE A 462 24.88 7.49 -5.44
C ILE A 462 24.04 7.29 -4.19
N PHE A 463 22.97 8.05 -4.05
CA PHE A 463 22.02 8.00 -2.97
C PHE A 463 20.67 7.51 -3.48
N ARG A 464 20.05 6.69 -2.65
CA ARG A 464 18.65 6.32 -2.73
C ARG A 464 18.02 6.52 -1.36
N TYR A 465 16.70 6.65 -1.29
CA TYR A 465 16.07 6.86 0.01
C TYR A 465 16.04 5.59 0.85
N HIS A 466 15.67 4.45 0.26
CA HIS A 466 15.55 3.16 0.97
C HIS A 466 15.87 2.01 0.01
N ASN A 467 15.52 0.77 0.30
CA ASN A 467 15.88 -0.37 -0.56
C ASN A 467 15.08 -0.54 -1.87
N HIS A 468 14.15 0.35 -2.20
CA HIS A 468 13.25 0.17 -3.35
C HIS A 468 14.02 0.10 -4.68
N GLU A 469 14.90 1.07 -4.93
CA GLU A 469 15.71 1.20 -6.14
C GLU A 469 16.62 0.00 -6.32
N ASN A 470 17.23 -0.48 -5.22
CA ASN A 470 18.04 -1.69 -5.21
C ASN A 470 17.23 -2.91 -5.63
N THR A 471 16.04 -3.08 -5.07
CA THR A 471 15.18 -4.23 -5.30
C THR A 471 14.77 -4.29 -6.76
N TYR A 472 14.39 -3.16 -7.36
CA TYR A 472 14.00 -3.13 -8.77
C TYR A 472 15.18 -3.35 -9.72
N LEU A 473 16.34 -2.74 -9.48
CA LEU A 473 17.53 -3.04 -10.28
C LEU A 473 17.92 -4.52 -10.19
N ARG A 474 17.82 -5.13 -9.00
CA ARG A 474 18.07 -6.55 -8.80
C ARG A 474 17.05 -7.46 -9.47
N MET A 475 15.80 -7.04 -9.51
CA MET A 475 14.76 -7.73 -10.27
C MET A 475 15.08 -7.67 -11.77
N ILE A 476 15.40 -6.49 -12.31
CA ILE A 476 15.73 -6.31 -13.74
C ILE A 476 17.00 -7.10 -14.10
N TYR A 477 18.00 -7.14 -13.21
CA TYR A 477 19.16 -8.03 -13.34
C TYR A 477 18.72 -9.48 -13.57
N GLY A 478 17.82 -10.00 -12.72
CA GLY A 478 17.31 -11.37 -12.85
C GLY A 478 16.55 -11.60 -14.17
N GLN A 479 15.83 -10.59 -14.66
CA GLN A 479 15.13 -10.66 -15.95
C GLN A 479 16.11 -10.74 -17.14
N ILE A 480 17.19 -9.96 -17.12
CA ILE A 480 18.25 -10.00 -18.15
C ILE A 480 19.04 -11.33 -18.06
N ASP A 481 19.41 -11.74 -16.85
CA ASP A 481 20.23 -12.93 -16.63
C ASP A 481 19.51 -14.21 -17.08
N SER A 482 18.23 -14.36 -16.68
CA SER A 482 17.38 -15.49 -17.05
C SER A 482 16.94 -15.53 -18.52
N GLY A 483 17.17 -14.45 -19.28
CA GLY A 483 16.72 -14.31 -20.66
C GLY A 483 15.26 -13.90 -20.82
N GLU A 484 14.57 -13.52 -19.74
CA GLU A 484 13.23 -12.89 -19.82
C GLU A 484 13.29 -11.55 -20.56
N LEU A 485 14.40 -10.83 -20.42
CA LEU A 485 14.78 -9.68 -21.24
C LEU A 485 15.95 -10.08 -22.13
N GLU A 486 15.67 -10.25 -23.42
CA GLU A 486 16.68 -10.60 -24.41
C GLU A 486 17.60 -9.39 -24.67
N VAL A 487 18.89 -9.56 -24.38
CA VAL A 487 19.94 -8.57 -24.62
C VAL A 487 21.14 -9.29 -25.22
N ALA A 488 21.69 -8.78 -26.32
CA ALA A 488 22.85 -9.36 -26.98
C ALA A 488 24.16 -8.98 -26.27
N GLU A 489 25.22 -9.77 -26.47
CA GLU A 489 26.57 -9.39 -26.08
C GLU A 489 27.14 -8.31 -27.02
N PRO A 490 27.98 -7.36 -26.54
CA PRO A 490 28.51 -7.24 -25.17
C PRO A 490 27.59 -6.49 -24.19
N GLU A 491 26.46 -5.95 -24.67
CA GLU A 491 25.57 -5.09 -23.87
C GLU A 491 25.03 -5.81 -22.63
N LYS A 492 24.65 -7.08 -22.76
CA LYS A 492 24.19 -7.89 -21.62
C LYS A 492 25.20 -7.86 -20.47
N THR A 493 26.47 -8.18 -20.76
CA THR A 493 27.54 -8.15 -19.77
C THR A 493 27.71 -6.75 -19.15
N GLU A 494 27.64 -5.69 -19.96
CA GLU A 494 27.79 -4.32 -19.46
C GLU A 494 26.64 -3.89 -18.54
N LEU A 495 25.39 -4.24 -18.86
CA LEU A 495 24.23 -3.87 -18.04
C LEU A 495 24.24 -4.63 -16.70
N LEU A 496 24.55 -5.93 -16.72
CA LEU A 496 24.65 -6.72 -15.49
C LEU A 496 25.78 -6.20 -14.59
N ALA A 497 26.94 -5.89 -15.17
CA ALA A 497 28.06 -5.29 -14.44
C ALA A 497 27.70 -3.93 -13.83
N PHE A 498 27.02 -3.06 -14.57
CA PHE A 498 26.55 -1.77 -14.07
C PHE A 498 25.59 -1.93 -12.89
N ILE A 499 24.60 -2.83 -12.99
CA ILE A 499 23.67 -3.07 -11.88
C ILE A 499 24.48 -3.60 -10.68
N ASP A 500 25.44 -4.52 -10.86
CA ASP A 500 26.31 -5.05 -9.80
C ASP A 500 27.13 -3.97 -9.11
N GLU A 501 27.67 -3.04 -9.88
CA GLU A 501 28.44 -1.90 -9.40
C GLU A 501 27.67 -1.05 -8.38
N ILE A 502 26.39 -0.77 -8.64
CA ILE A 502 25.60 0.23 -7.90
C ILE A 502 24.64 -0.35 -6.86
N THR A 503 24.58 -1.67 -6.70
CA THR A 503 23.63 -2.32 -5.77
C THR A 503 24.30 -3.34 -4.86
N ARG A 504 23.50 -3.87 -3.93
CA ARG A 504 23.86 -5.00 -3.08
C ARG A 504 22.86 -6.13 -3.19
N HIS A 505 23.32 -7.37 -3.00
CA HIS A 505 22.47 -8.56 -3.02
C HIS A 505 23.04 -9.69 -2.18
N LYS A 506 22.28 -10.78 -2.03
CA LYS A 506 22.69 -11.96 -1.26
C LYS A 506 22.76 -13.19 -2.17
N PRO A 507 23.91 -13.50 -2.77
CA PRO A 507 24.06 -14.67 -3.63
C PRO A 507 23.69 -15.98 -2.93
N ASP A 508 23.99 -16.08 -1.63
CA ASP A 508 23.72 -17.23 -0.76
C ASP A 508 22.41 -17.11 0.05
N GLY A 509 21.64 -16.04 -0.16
CA GLY A 509 20.46 -15.69 0.62
C GLY A 509 20.72 -15.20 2.05
N LYS A 510 21.98 -15.11 2.49
CA LYS A 510 22.37 -14.79 3.88
C LYS A 510 23.23 -13.53 3.95
N THR A 511 24.30 -13.47 3.18
CA THR A 511 25.38 -12.48 3.27
C THR A 511 25.27 -11.48 2.14
N TYR A 512 25.35 -10.19 2.46
CA TYR A 512 25.36 -9.16 1.42
C TYR A 512 26.73 -9.08 0.73
N VAL A 513 26.69 -9.06 -0.60
CA VAL A 513 27.76 -8.57 -1.46
C VAL A 513 27.30 -7.22 -2.01
N SER A 514 28.16 -6.22 -1.95
CA SER A 514 27.87 -4.86 -2.43
C SER A 514 28.85 -4.50 -3.53
N GLY A 515 28.36 -3.86 -4.58
CA GLY A 515 29.22 -3.24 -5.58
C GLY A 515 30.09 -2.13 -4.99
N ASN A 516 31.17 -1.81 -5.68
CA ASN A 516 32.12 -0.76 -5.30
C ASN A 516 31.51 0.65 -5.28
N ARG A 517 30.47 0.90 -6.08
CA ARG A 517 29.69 2.15 -6.11
C ARG A 517 28.27 1.94 -5.58
N ASN A 518 28.09 0.99 -4.65
CA ASN A 518 26.77 0.65 -4.11
C ASN A 518 26.07 1.89 -3.54
N MET A 519 24.80 2.07 -3.91
CA MET A 519 23.98 3.17 -3.45
C MET A 519 23.91 3.26 -1.91
N VAL A 520 24.16 4.46 -1.40
CA VAL A 520 24.00 4.84 0.01
C VAL A 520 22.51 4.99 0.32
N ASP A 521 22.09 4.46 1.47
CA ASP A 521 20.71 4.35 1.89
C ASP A 521 20.38 5.45 2.92
N LEU A 522 19.71 6.52 2.47
CA LEU A 522 19.46 7.70 3.32
C LEU A 522 18.53 7.40 4.51
N TYR A 523 17.63 6.43 4.37
CA TYR A 523 16.79 5.96 5.48
C TYR A 523 17.65 5.37 6.59
N GLU A 524 18.67 4.56 6.25
CA GLU A 524 19.60 4.04 7.25
C GLU A 524 20.38 5.18 7.93
N LEU A 525 20.85 6.17 7.18
CA LEU A 525 21.55 7.33 7.73
C LEU A 525 20.67 8.12 8.71
N VAL A 526 19.42 8.40 8.33
CA VAL A 526 18.44 9.06 9.20
C VAL A 526 18.20 8.21 10.44
N GLN A 527 17.99 6.91 10.28
CA GLN A 527 17.67 6.03 11.39
C GLN A 527 18.80 6.01 12.43
N ARG A 528 20.06 6.07 11.99
CA ARG A 528 21.26 6.00 12.84
C ARG A 528 21.67 7.34 13.42
N TYR A 529 21.72 8.38 12.59
CA TYR A 529 22.42 9.60 12.93
C TYR A 529 21.51 10.78 13.22
N TYR A 530 20.21 10.70 12.93
CA TYR A 530 19.29 11.83 13.08
C TYR A 530 17.94 11.45 13.71
N TYR A 531 17.53 12.19 14.74
CA TYR A 531 16.20 12.07 15.31
C TYR A 531 15.63 13.45 15.62
N SER A 532 14.42 13.73 15.14
CA SER A 532 13.68 14.94 15.47
C SER A 532 12.34 14.60 16.11
N PRO A 533 11.97 15.20 17.25
CA PRO A 533 10.62 15.08 17.82
C PRO A 533 9.50 15.45 16.83
N TYR A 534 9.77 16.33 15.86
CA TYR A 534 8.81 16.73 14.84
C TYR A 534 8.38 15.56 13.93
N SER A 535 9.24 14.56 13.74
CA SER A 535 8.90 13.37 12.94
C SER A 535 8.04 12.36 13.70
N LYS A 536 7.84 12.55 15.01
CA LYS A 536 7.14 11.63 15.92
C LYS A 536 7.67 10.20 15.83
N GLY A 537 8.99 10.07 15.70
CA GLY A 537 9.69 8.79 15.56
C GLY A 537 9.63 8.16 14.16
N LYS A 538 8.84 8.72 13.23
CA LYS A 538 8.80 8.25 11.85
C LYS A 538 10.09 8.61 11.12
N VAL A 539 10.46 7.76 10.18
CA VAL A 539 11.74 7.81 9.44
C VAL A 539 11.53 7.76 7.93
N GLY A 540 10.29 7.87 7.44
CA GLY A 540 10.03 7.99 6.00
C GLY A 540 10.20 9.44 5.52
N LEU A 541 10.53 9.65 4.24
CA LEU A 541 10.99 10.94 3.71
C LEU A 541 9.96 12.04 3.96
N LYS A 542 8.68 11.77 3.70
CA LYS A 542 7.55 12.67 3.98
C LYS A 542 7.41 13.15 5.44
N PHE A 543 8.02 12.46 6.40
CA PHE A 543 8.03 12.89 7.82
C PHE A 543 9.37 13.53 8.21
N VAL A 544 10.46 13.01 7.65
CA VAL A 544 11.82 13.49 7.93
C VAL A 544 12.07 14.83 7.28
N LEU A 545 11.54 15.04 6.07
CA LEU A 545 11.77 16.26 5.29
C LEU A 545 11.20 17.52 5.99
N PRO A 546 9.91 17.56 6.40
CA PRO A 546 9.43 18.68 7.21
C PRO A 546 10.21 18.87 8.52
N SER A 547 10.72 17.78 9.10
CA SER A 547 11.50 17.83 10.35
C SER A 547 12.87 18.46 10.15
N ILE A 548 13.63 18.06 9.13
CA ILE A 548 14.95 18.65 8.85
C ILE A 548 14.83 20.10 8.38
N ILE A 549 13.78 20.45 7.62
CA ILE A 549 13.45 21.83 7.26
C ILE A 549 13.17 22.67 8.52
N ASN A 550 12.48 22.10 9.52
CA ASN A 550 12.26 22.77 10.80
C ASN A 550 13.57 22.98 11.56
N ASP A 551 14.40 21.95 11.65
CA ASP A 551 15.60 21.93 12.48
C ASP A 551 16.78 22.67 11.85
N VAL A 552 16.75 22.92 10.53
CA VAL A 552 17.77 23.65 9.77
C VAL A 552 17.16 24.87 9.07
N PRO A 553 17.10 26.05 9.74
CA PRO A 553 16.48 27.26 9.17
C PRO A 553 17.04 27.70 7.82
N TYR A 554 18.32 27.42 7.56
CA TYR A 554 18.97 27.71 6.28
C TYR A 554 18.25 27.06 5.07
N LEU A 555 17.67 25.87 5.24
CA LEU A 555 16.91 25.24 4.14
C LEU A 555 15.71 26.10 3.74
N LYS A 556 14.99 26.66 4.73
CA LYS A 556 13.88 27.59 4.47
C LYS A 556 14.37 28.86 3.78
N GLU A 557 15.53 29.37 4.18
CA GLU A 557 16.10 30.58 3.57
C GLU A 557 16.48 30.36 2.09
N LYS A 558 17.08 29.20 1.76
CA LYS A 558 17.51 28.87 0.40
C LYS A 558 16.33 28.47 -0.48
N TYR A 559 15.50 27.54 -0.02
CA TYR A 559 14.46 26.92 -0.85
C TYR A 559 13.06 27.52 -0.68
N GLY A 560 12.93 28.52 0.19
CA GLY A 560 11.71 29.31 0.35
C GLY A 560 11.68 30.61 -0.47
N LYS A 561 12.64 30.81 -1.37
CA LYS A 561 12.68 31.98 -2.27
C LYS A 561 12.34 31.56 -3.70
N LYS A 562 11.47 32.32 -4.36
CA LYS A 562 11.25 32.24 -5.82
C LYS A 562 12.49 32.74 -6.58
N GLY A 563 12.64 32.31 -7.83
CA GLY A 563 13.75 32.71 -8.69
C GLY A 563 15.06 31.98 -8.43
N ILE A 564 15.05 30.89 -7.63
CA ILE A 564 16.24 30.07 -7.35
C ILE A 564 16.18 28.71 -8.07
N TYR A 565 15.01 28.07 -8.14
CA TYR A 565 14.85 26.71 -8.68
C TYR A 565 13.98 26.70 -9.94
N GLY A 566 14.55 26.30 -11.08
CA GLY A 566 13.84 26.25 -12.35
C GLY A 566 14.75 26.12 -13.57
N LYS A 567 14.18 25.90 -14.75
CA LYS A 567 14.92 25.65 -16.02
C LYS A 567 15.96 26.74 -16.32
N SER A 568 15.61 27.99 -16.08
CA SER A 568 16.46 29.15 -16.37
C SER A 568 17.12 29.77 -15.13
N LEU A 569 17.04 29.12 -13.97
CA LEU A 569 17.48 29.66 -12.67
C LEU A 569 18.77 29.00 -12.17
N ASP A 570 19.25 29.38 -10.99
CA ASP A 570 20.54 28.93 -10.47
C ASP A 570 20.57 27.42 -10.20
N ILE A 571 19.52 26.89 -9.57
CA ILE A 571 19.31 25.46 -9.40
C ILE A 571 18.49 24.96 -10.58
N LYS A 572 19.14 24.20 -11.46
CA LYS A 572 18.55 23.78 -12.74
C LYS A 572 17.51 22.69 -12.52
N SER A 573 16.33 22.93 -13.06
CA SER A 573 15.22 21.97 -13.17
C SER A 573 15.01 21.55 -14.62
N LEU A 574 14.49 20.34 -14.84
CA LEU A 574 13.96 19.93 -16.14
C LEU A 574 12.45 20.16 -16.26
N ASN A 575 11.70 20.19 -15.14
CA ASN A 575 10.23 20.19 -15.15
C ASN A 575 9.54 21.45 -14.64
N PHE A 576 10.29 22.39 -14.05
CA PHE A 576 9.75 23.62 -13.46
C PHE A 576 10.36 24.88 -14.07
N GLU A 577 9.54 25.89 -14.36
CA GLU A 577 10.04 27.20 -14.83
C GLU A 577 10.63 28.04 -13.69
N ASP A 578 9.86 28.21 -12.61
CA ASP A 578 10.26 28.79 -11.32
C ASP A 578 9.39 28.15 -10.23
N HIS A 579 10.01 27.44 -9.29
CA HIS A 579 9.30 26.71 -8.25
C HIS A 579 9.82 27.03 -6.85
N GLN A 580 8.90 27.25 -5.92
CA GLN A 580 9.19 27.48 -4.51
C GLN A 580 8.86 26.22 -3.72
N TRP A 581 9.88 25.49 -3.31
CA TRP A 581 9.70 24.21 -2.59
C TRP A 581 9.24 24.36 -1.15
N ILE A 582 9.62 25.45 -0.47
CA ILE A 582 9.28 25.66 0.94
C ILE A 582 8.43 26.92 1.08
N ASP A 583 7.13 26.71 1.28
CA ASP A 583 6.15 27.78 1.37
C ASP A 583 5.32 27.67 2.66
N PRO A 584 5.29 28.73 3.50
CA PRO A 584 4.43 28.79 4.68
C PRO A 584 2.95 28.53 4.39
N ALA A 585 2.42 28.87 3.20
CA ALA A 585 1.04 28.60 2.80
C ALA A 585 0.71 27.10 2.82
N PHE A 586 1.71 26.26 2.58
CA PHE A 586 1.60 24.80 2.59
C PHE A 586 2.22 24.17 3.84
N ASN A 587 2.34 24.94 4.93
CA ASN A 587 2.99 24.52 6.18
C ASN A 587 4.46 24.08 5.97
N ASN A 588 5.16 24.70 5.02
CA ASN A 588 6.55 24.40 4.66
C ASN A 588 6.79 22.94 4.24
N ASP A 589 5.75 22.26 3.73
CA ASP A 589 5.81 20.87 3.29
C ASP A 589 5.96 20.80 1.76
N PRO A 590 7.13 20.43 1.22
CA PRO A 590 7.36 20.42 -0.22
C PRO A 590 6.37 19.54 -0.99
N TYR A 591 5.91 18.44 -0.40
CA TYR A 591 4.93 17.51 -1.01
C TYR A 591 3.57 18.16 -1.29
N LYS A 592 3.29 19.31 -0.67
CA LYS A 592 2.05 20.06 -0.87
C LYS A 592 2.18 21.22 -1.85
N THR A 593 3.37 21.43 -2.43
CA THR A 593 3.65 22.54 -3.36
C THR A 593 3.41 22.18 -4.82
N LEU A 594 3.20 20.91 -5.15
CA LEU A 594 2.97 20.50 -6.54
C LEU A 594 1.65 21.09 -7.07
N PRO A 595 1.63 21.60 -8.32
CA PRO A 595 0.40 22.05 -8.95
C PRO A 595 -0.61 20.92 -9.12
N THR A 596 -1.89 21.25 -9.16
CA THR A 596 -2.93 20.32 -9.61
C THR A 596 -2.72 19.97 -11.08
N ILE A 597 -2.98 18.72 -11.48
CA ILE A 597 -2.63 18.19 -12.82
C ILE A 597 -3.38 18.95 -13.94
N PHE A 598 -4.61 19.37 -13.67
CA PHE A 598 -5.53 19.91 -14.66
C PHE A 598 -5.92 21.37 -14.41
N GLU A 599 -5.02 22.15 -13.80
CA GLU A 599 -5.26 23.58 -13.54
C GLU A 599 -5.58 24.33 -14.86
N GLY A 600 -6.80 24.88 -14.98
CA GLY A 600 -7.25 25.66 -16.14
C GLY A 600 -8.12 24.92 -17.19
N TYR A 601 -8.53 23.68 -16.94
CA TYR A 601 -9.48 22.94 -17.80
C TYR A 601 -10.91 23.00 -17.28
N ASP A 602 -11.89 22.85 -18.19
CA ASP A 602 -13.30 22.73 -17.82
C ASP A 602 -13.51 21.42 -17.05
N ARG A 603 -14.13 21.50 -15.88
CA ARG A 603 -14.37 20.31 -15.04
C ARG A 603 -15.25 19.30 -15.76
N ASP A 604 -16.19 19.78 -16.57
CA ASP A 604 -17.13 18.92 -17.30
C ASP A 604 -16.42 18.00 -18.34
N GLU A 605 -15.25 18.39 -18.88
CA GLU A 605 -14.46 17.55 -19.80
C GLU A 605 -13.52 16.56 -19.06
N LEU A 606 -13.18 16.85 -17.80
CA LEU A 606 -12.27 16.05 -16.99
C LEU A 606 -13.00 14.96 -16.19
N ASP A 607 -14.22 15.25 -15.76
CA ASP A 607 -15.08 14.31 -15.01
C ASP A 607 -15.35 13.03 -15.84
N GLU A 608 -15.31 13.10 -17.18
CA GLU A 608 -15.44 11.92 -18.06
C GLU A 608 -14.26 10.93 -17.93
N TYR A 609 -13.10 11.37 -17.42
CA TYR A 609 -11.86 10.56 -17.39
C TYR A 609 -11.17 10.45 -16.01
N PHE A 610 -11.31 11.45 -15.13
CA PHE A 610 -10.52 11.61 -13.90
C PHE A 610 -11.32 12.15 -12.70
N ASP A 611 -12.52 11.62 -12.46
CA ASP A 611 -13.48 11.98 -11.40
C ASP A 611 -12.89 12.32 -10.00
N GLU A 612 -11.67 11.89 -9.65
CA GLU A 612 -11.02 12.16 -8.35
C GLU A 612 -9.50 12.50 -8.42
N MET A 613 -8.90 12.73 -9.60
CA MET A 613 -7.43 12.90 -9.70
C MET A 613 -6.98 14.38 -9.73
N ASP A 614 -7.07 15.06 -8.58
CA ASP A 614 -6.68 16.49 -8.45
C ASP A 614 -5.14 16.72 -8.54
N GLY A 615 -4.32 15.73 -8.19
CA GLY A 615 -2.86 15.85 -8.03
C GLY A 615 -2.13 14.50 -7.93
N ILE A 616 -0.81 14.48 -8.22
CA ILE A 616 0.07 13.33 -7.91
C ILE A 616 0.96 13.73 -6.73
N ALA A 617 0.66 13.21 -5.54
CA ALA A 617 1.37 13.54 -4.31
C ALA A 617 1.87 12.31 -3.52
N ASP A 618 1.65 11.11 -4.05
CA ASP A 618 2.22 9.86 -3.54
C ASP A 618 2.33 8.78 -4.63
N GLY A 619 3.06 7.69 -4.32
CA GLY A 619 3.29 6.59 -5.26
C GLY A 619 2.04 5.80 -5.69
N GLY A 620 0.94 5.83 -4.93
CA GLY A 620 -0.33 5.22 -5.35
C GLY A 620 -1.00 6.02 -6.46
N ALA A 621 -0.96 7.36 -6.35
CA ALA A 621 -1.37 8.27 -7.41
C ALA A 621 -0.46 8.14 -8.65
N ALA A 622 0.85 8.01 -8.48
CA ALA A 622 1.80 7.84 -9.58
C ALA A 622 1.55 6.53 -10.36
N LEU A 623 1.32 5.42 -9.64
CA LEU A 623 0.94 4.13 -10.23
C LEU A 623 -0.34 4.25 -11.07
N SER A 624 -1.35 4.94 -10.53
CA SER A 624 -2.62 5.18 -11.18
C SER A 624 -2.43 5.98 -12.48
N ALA A 625 -1.71 7.10 -12.39
CA ALA A 625 -1.37 7.94 -13.54
C ALA A 625 -0.63 7.16 -14.64
N TYR A 626 0.30 6.27 -14.26
CA TYR A 626 0.97 5.41 -15.24
C TYR A 626 0.02 4.43 -15.92
N ALA A 627 -0.92 3.82 -15.18
CA ALA A 627 -1.93 2.95 -15.79
C ALA A 627 -2.75 3.71 -16.85
N TYR A 628 -3.13 4.96 -16.58
CA TYR A 628 -3.78 5.85 -17.54
C TYR A 628 -2.91 6.18 -18.76
N LEU A 629 -1.61 6.42 -18.57
CA LEU A 629 -0.70 6.63 -19.71
C LEU A 629 -0.69 5.45 -20.68
N GLN A 630 -0.94 4.24 -20.19
CA GLN A 630 -0.99 3.03 -20.99
C GLN A 630 -2.34 2.81 -21.68
N TYR A 631 -3.42 3.45 -21.24
CA TYR A 631 -4.75 3.27 -21.82
C TYR A 631 -4.88 3.84 -23.24
N THR A 632 -5.49 3.05 -24.13
CA THR A 632 -5.60 3.39 -25.55
C THR A 632 -6.57 4.53 -25.83
N HIS A 633 -7.62 4.69 -25.02
CA HIS A 633 -8.72 5.65 -25.22
C HIS A 633 -8.47 7.04 -24.64
N ILE A 634 -7.43 7.23 -23.81
CA ILE A 634 -7.12 8.53 -23.21
C ILE A 634 -6.56 9.47 -24.30
N PRO A 635 -7.11 10.69 -24.47
CA PRO A 635 -6.63 11.69 -25.41
C PRO A 635 -5.14 12.05 -25.21
N GLU A 636 -4.44 12.35 -26.30
CA GLU A 636 -2.99 12.56 -26.26
C GLU A 636 -2.58 13.80 -25.44
N ASP A 637 -3.37 14.87 -25.48
CA ASP A 637 -3.12 16.09 -24.69
C ASP A 637 -3.22 15.83 -23.18
N ILE A 638 -4.17 15.00 -22.77
CA ILE A 638 -4.31 14.54 -21.39
C ILE A 638 -3.11 13.66 -20.99
N ARG A 639 -2.72 12.72 -21.84
CA ARG A 639 -1.53 11.88 -21.58
C ARG A 639 -0.26 12.73 -21.39
N LEU A 640 -0.09 13.78 -22.20
CA LEU A 640 1.04 14.70 -22.07
C LEU A 640 1.05 15.42 -20.71
N LYS A 641 -0.10 15.87 -20.19
CA LYS A 641 -0.17 16.48 -18.85
C LYS A 641 0.13 15.49 -17.73
N LEU A 642 -0.40 14.27 -17.82
CA LEU A 642 -0.09 13.20 -16.87
C LEU A 642 1.40 12.91 -16.84
N LYS A 643 2.04 12.88 -18.01
CA LYS A 643 3.49 12.76 -18.13
C LYS A 643 4.21 13.92 -17.42
N GLU A 644 3.82 15.16 -17.66
CA GLU A 644 4.43 16.32 -17.00
C GLU A 644 4.25 16.29 -15.46
N ALA A 645 3.08 15.89 -14.98
CA ALA A 645 2.80 15.75 -13.55
C ALA A 645 3.65 14.65 -12.90
N LEU A 646 3.78 13.50 -13.56
CA LEU A 646 4.65 12.41 -13.13
C LEU A 646 6.11 12.85 -13.05
N LEU A 647 6.61 13.56 -14.08
CA LEU A 647 7.98 14.09 -14.10
C LEU A 647 8.24 15.05 -12.92
N ARG A 648 7.30 15.96 -12.64
CA ARG A 648 7.38 16.87 -11.48
C ARG A 648 7.36 16.15 -10.13
N TYR A 649 6.54 15.10 -9.99
CA TYR A 649 6.47 14.31 -8.76
C TYR A 649 7.79 13.57 -8.48
N CYS A 650 8.35 12.88 -9.48
CA CYS A 650 9.62 12.18 -9.30
C CYS A 650 10.80 13.16 -9.08
N GLU A 651 10.78 14.34 -9.70
CA GLU A 651 11.75 15.42 -9.42
C GLU A 651 11.63 15.98 -7.98
N LEU A 652 10.44 15.97 -7.38
CA LEU A 652 10.27 16.35 -5.98
C LEU A 652 10.98 15.38 -5.05
N ASP A 653 10.79 14.08 -5.24
CA ASP A 653 11.36 13.06 -4.34
C ASP A 653 12.89 13.04 -4.40
N THR A 654 13.50 13.20 -5.58
CA THR A 654 14.96 13.38 -5.71
C THR A 654 15.45 14.67 -5.06
N MET A 655 14.75 15.80 -5.27
CA MET A 655 15.13 17.07 -4.64
C MET A 655 14.96 17.04 -3.11
N ALA A 656 13.96 16.33 -2.59
CA ALA A 656 13.76 16.11 -1.16
C ALA A 656 14.95 15.37 -0.52
N MET A 657 15.56 14.42 -1.24
CA MET A 657 16.80 13.78 -0.79
C MET A 657 17.99 14.76 -0.77
N CYS A 658 18.07 15.67 -1.75
CA CYS A 658 19.10 16.72 -1.72
C CYS A 658 18.92 17.64 -0.51
N PHE A 659 17.68 18.04 -0.18
CA PHE A 659 17.39 18.82 1.04
C PHE A 659 17.81 18.09 2.31
N LEU A 660 17.55 16.77 2.37
CA LEU A 660 17.93 15.95 3.51
C LEU A 660 19.45 15.90 3.68
N VAL A 661 20.20 15.63 2.61
CA VAL A 661 21.67 15.57 2.67
C VAL A 661 22.26 16.94 3.00
N GLU A 662 21.85 18.02 2.32
CA GLU A 662 22.31 19.38 2.66
C GLU A 662 21.94 19.74 4.11
N GLY A 663 20.74 19.38 4.57
CA GLY A 663 20.29 19.58 5.93
C GLY A 663 21.17 18.87 6.96
N MET A 664 21.44 17.57 6.78
CA MET A 664 22.30 16.80 7.68
C MET A 664 23.75 17.30 7.66
N MET A 665 24.28 17.69 6.50
CA MET A 665 25.60 18.33 6.39
C MET A 665 25.65 19.70 7.10
N ARG A 666 24.55 20.44 7.14
CA ARG A 666 24.46 21.72 7.87
C ARG A 666 24.34 21.54 9.37
N LEU A 667 23.59 20.55 9.85
CA LEU A 667 23.56 20.19 11.27
C LEU A 667 24.97 19.88 11.79
N ASN A 668 25.80 19.27 10.94
CA ASN A 668 27.20 18.99 11.25
C ASN A 668 28.07 20.25 11.41
N GLN A 669 27.76 21.34 10.71
CA GLN A 669 28.53 22.59 10.73
C GLN A 669 28.11 23.56 11.85
N GLN A 670 27.02 23.27 12.56
CA GLN A 670 26.55 24.08 13.68
C GLN A 670 27.30 23.71 14.96
N ASP A 671 28.50 24.27 15.14
CA ASP A 671 29.16 24.49 16.43
C ASP A 671 29.93 25.81 16.41
#